data_AF-A0A485KFT7-F1
#
_entry.id   AF-A0A485KFT7-F1
#
_cell.length_a   1.000
_cell.length_b   1.000
_cell.length_c   1.000
_cell.angle_alpha   90.00
_cell.angle_beta   90.00
_cell.angle_gamma   90.00
#
_symmetry.space_group_name_H-M   'P 1'
#
loop_
_entity.id
_entity.type
_entity.pdbx_description
1 polymer ?
#
loop_
_entity_poly.entity_id
_entity_poly.type
_entity_poly.pdbx_seq_one_letter_code
_entity_poly.pdbx_strand_id
1 'polypeptide(L)'
;MHSLAWLALLVAPAAMASTTPPTGVFYSPVHSSPISVFDTLENDFALLQPYYSVVRTAFPTFGGIDIAPIASQFNMSLYIGITPDGNSTCFDDQVAAVVRAIQLYPVTIAAVFVGSDNLQPFGNANATTLQAQVLAVKARIWNATKTNVPVGTSQRLESWLNPLTNISGLAAAVDILGLQMYPYLYPAYSADAPLALVQQAWTNLSTQFPFANLQLTETGYPTQTESLPVNPTLSVANAKIYFDAVSQSAFGGFWASFFDDNTAKSRVGMPQVHSFGLFTAAGVSKGLLPSLTPSHETGGLMGGFTPGVCYSPFHNAEYPLNGGAMGNLGGAIDADFNLMSKYFGVVRTYYSSYMGIGVAQYAAKYNVKLFLGVFMTTESWYGSQVSAAVAAGINYPNSISAILVGNENVAPYGPFSATDIMNSINSIRTQLRAANRNIPIGTVQRACDWLDPANRNNMLQLAAASDVIGVNIYPFFDNGYQSSNPLVILQAVWNQLTAIFPPSKLRLTEIGFSTGGAPSVISPRVLPSLSNSILFYNAFQNWQPAAGGGEAFWYTMFDLRPDDRTQPAELEKYFGFFTWQHTAKAANFPLPRQAGAVLPAPQPPSPPITTTAPPPPPPPAPVSNGFTGVLYSPFHADEYPNDVNNLAAAITLDLQVIRARFPAIRTAYANFYGIDIAPFAAAFNLQLYLGVGMTRENWYPAQVASAVAAVKYFPSTVAALIVGNECAYTGDYFVGSDIVNAISALKAQVKAQTGRVVPMGTVQRASEWLNPAFRNDMIALGAACDVIGVTLSLFDTDNLTSPATTLQRYWTQLTAIYPASKLQLMDVGFPTAGANSGFNTAGLTQAQAFYAGTKTWTHATPLWYSAFYDNKATATTDTKRFYGFFNAQRQPKAANYPTPVTGTG
;
A
#
# COMPACT_ATOMS: atom_id res chain seq x y z
N MET A 1 -32.48 -11.73 -50.72
CA MET A 1 -31.19 -12.24 -50.21
C MET A 1 -30.41 -11.04 -49.68
N HIS A 2 -29.93 -11.17 -48.44
CA HIS A 2 -29.31 -10.19 -47.55
C HIS A 2 -28.13 -9.43 -48.20
N SER A 3 -27.75 -8.19 -47.84
CA SER A 3 -27.55 -7.63 -46.50
C SER A 3 -27.41 -6.10 -46.59
N LEU A 4 -28.09 -5.33 -45.74
CA LEU A 4 -27.81 -3.93 -45.46
C LEU A 4 -27.88 -3.74 -43.94
N ALA A 5 -26.72 -3.52 -43.34
CA ALA A 5 -26.57 -3.24 -41.92
C ALA A 5 -27.02 -1.80 -41.64
N TRP A 6 -28.09 -1.65 -40.85
CA TRP A 6 -28.48 -0.36 -40.28
C TRP A 6 -27.76 -0.16 -38.96
N LEU A 7 -26.91 0.88 -38.93
CA LEU A 7 -26.34 1.46 -37.73
C LEU A 7 -27.47 2.18 -36.98
N ALA A 8 -27.94 1.63 -35.86
CA ALA A 8 -28.89 2.32 -34.99
C ALA A 8 -28.12 3.33 -34.13
N LEU A 9 -28.33 4.62 -34.39
CA LEU A 9 -27.98 5.70 -33.47
C LEU A 9 -28.71 5.48 -32.13
N LEU A 10 -27.97 5.17 -31.08
CA LEU A 10 -28.44 5.28 -29.71
C LEU A 10 -28.49 6.77 -29.33
N VAL A 11 -29.70 7.29 -29.22
CA VAL A 11 -30.01 8.63 -28.72
C VAL A 11 -29.58 8.68 -27.25
N ALA A 12 -28.62 9.56 -26.93
CA ALA A 12 -28.27 9.89 -25.55
C ALA A 12 -29.49 10.54 -24.85
N PRO A 13 -29.88 10.13 -23.64
CA PRO A 13 -30.89 10.85 -22.89
C PRO A 13 -30.38 12.24 -22.52
N ALA A 14 -31.24 13.22 -22.71
CA ALA A 14 -31.01 14.62 -22.41
C ALA A 14 -30.55 14.85 -20.96
N ALA A 15 -29.65 15.82 -20.81
CA ALA A 15 -29.16 16.32 -19.53
C ALA A 15 -30.33 16.71 -18.60
N MET A 16 -30.41 16.07 -17.44
CA MET A 16 -31.17 16.53 -16.27
C MET A 16 -30.26 16.42 -15.03
N ALA A 17 -30.50 17.32 -14.08
CA ALA A 17 -29.65 17.62 -12.92
C ALA A 17 -29.01 16.39 -12.26
N SER A 18 -27.68 16.42 -12.18
CA SER A 18 -26.82 15.32 -11.74
C SER A 18 -26.83 15.16 -10.21
N THR A 19 -27.71 14.33 -9.68
CA THR A 19 -27.45 13.64 -8.42
C THR A 19 -27.10 12.20 -8.75
N THR A 20 -25.81 11.86 -8.67
CA THR A 20 -25.36 10.46 -8.81
C THR A 20 -26.08 9.61 -7.76
N PRO A 21 -26.69 8.47 -8.11
CA PRO A 21 -27.31 7.57 -7.14
C PRO A 21 -26.28 7.18 -6.06
N PRO A 22 -26.67 7.06 -4.79
CA PRO A 22 -25.72 6.75 -3.73
C PRO A 22 -25.16 5.33 -3.91
N THR A 23 -23.87 5.19 -3.65
CA THR A 23 -23.20 3.88 -3.56
C THR A 23 -22.98 3.55 -2.10
N GLY A 24 -23.36 2.34 -1.69
CA GLY A 24 -23.31 1.91 -0.30
C GLY A 24 -23.25 0.40 -0.16
N VAL A 25 -23.48 -0.08 1.05
CA VAL A 25 -23.51 -1.51 1.35
C VAL A 25 -24.75 -1.86 2.18
N PHE A 26 -25.28 -3.06 1.96
CA PHE A 26 -26.31 -3.65 2.79
C PHE A 26 -25.66 -4.28 4.03
N TYR A 27 -26.13 -3.85 5.21
CA TYR A 27 -25.65 -4.34 6.50
C TYR A 27 -26.69 -5.22 7.21
N SER A 28 -26.19 -6.31 7.80
CA SER A 28 -26.94 -7.27 8.59
C SER A 28 -26.03 -7.85 9.68
N PRO A 29 -26.42 -7.85 10.97
CA PRO A 29 -25.63 -8.42 12.06
C PRO A 29 -25.72 -9.96 12.19
N VAL A 30 -26.35 -10.65 11.22
CA VAL A 30 -26.63 -12.09 11.29
C VAL A 30 -25.35 -12.96 11.19
N HIS A 31 -24.20 -12.36 10.85
CA HIS A 31 -22.88 -12.98 10.95
C HIS A 31 -22.44 -13.27 12.41
N SER A 32 -23.16 -12.77 13.40
CA SER A 32 -22.94 -13.04 14.82
C SER A 32 -24.28 -13.33 15.51
N SER A 33 -24.66 -14.61 15.59
CA SER A 33 -25.90 -15.05 16.25
C SER A 33 -25.56 -15.90 17.48
N PRO A 34 -26.11 -15.59 18.68
CA PRO A 34 -27.12 -14.57 18.95
C PRO A 34 -26.58 -13.13 18.93
N ILE A 35 -27.38 -12.19 18.44
CA ILE A 35 -27.10 -10.74 18.44
C ILE A 35 -27.43 -10.22 19.84
N SER A 36 -26.47 -10.20 20.76
CA SER A 36 -26.75 -9.84 22.17
C SER A 36 -25.94 -8.68 22.74
N VAL A 37 -25.16 -7.94 21.92
CA VAL A 37 -24.30 -6.88 22.45
C VAL A 37 -24.27 -5.66 21.52
N PHE A 38 -24.48 -4.47 22.10
CA PHE A 38 -24.27 -3.17 21.45
C PHE A 38 -22.89 -3.09 20.79
N ASP A 39 -21.87 -3.62 21.46
CA ASP A 39 -20.48 -3.71 20.99
C ASP A 39 -20.35 -4.38 19.61
N THR A 40 -21.20 -5.36 19.27
CA THR A 40 -21.17 -6.01 17.95
C THR A 40 -21.52 -5.01 16.85
N LEU A 41 -22.61 -4.27 17.00
CA LEU A 41 -23.06 -3.31 16.00
C LEU A 41 -22.07 -2.15 15.84
N GLU A 42 -21.47 -1.66 16.94
CA GLU A 42 -20.42 -0.64 16.89
C GLU A 42 -19.14 -1.13 16.21
N ASN A 43 -18.68 -2.34 16.54
CA ASN A 43 -17.48 -2.92 15.93
C ASN A 43 -17.67 -3.12 14.43
N ASP A 44 -18.86 -3.56 14.02
CA ASP A 44 -19.20 -3.72 12.62
C ASP A 44 -19.20 -2.39 11.87
N PHE A 45 -19.80 -1.35 12.47
CA PHE A 45 -19.81 -0.01 11.88
C PHE A 45 -18.41 0.60 11.85
N ALA A 46 -17.57 0.35 12.86
CA ALA A 46 -16.16 0.75 12.85
C ALA A 46 -15.37 0.08 11.72
N LEU A 47 -15.63 -1.20 11.44
CA LEU A 47 -15.00 -1.92 10.34
C LEU A 47 -15.50 -1.44 8.96
N LEU A 48 -16.77 -1.03 8.88
CA LEU A 48 -17.44 -0.60 7.65
C LEU A 48 -17.16 0.86 7.29
N GLN A 49 -17.04 1.74 8.29
CA GLN A 49 -16.90 3.20 8.13
C GLN A 49 -15.79 3.64 7.17
N PRO A 50 -14.58 3.04 7.17
CA PRO A 50 -13.55 3.52 6.27
C PRO A 50 -13.74 3.07 4.81
N TYR A 51 -14.76 2.25 4.52
CA TYR A 51 -15.13 1.82 3.16
C TYR A 51 -16.36 2.54 2.61
N TYR A 52 -17.34 2.82 3.46
CA TYR A 52 -18.63 3.36 3.05
C TYR A 52 -19.05 4.51 3.95
N SER A 53 -19.71 5.51 3.37
CA SER A 53 -20.39 6.57 4.13
C SER A 53 -21.92 6.40 4.12
N VAL A 54 -22.42 5.39 3.40
CA VAL A 54 -23.86 5.12 3.23
C VAL A 54 -24.15 3.64 3.48
N VAL A 55 -25.09 3.35 4.37
CA VAL A 55 -25.50 1.99 4.76
C VAL A 55 -26.99 1.81 4.55
N ARG A 56 -27.37 0.62 4.09
CA ARG A 56 -28.76 0.17 4.02
C ARG A 56 -29.00 -0.96 5.01
N THR A 57 -30.14 -0.91 5.70
CA THR A 57 -30.57 -1.97 6.62
C THR A 57 -31.97 -2.47 6.25
N ALA A 58 -32.31 -3.71 6.64
CA ALA A 58 -33.69 -4.24 6.48
C ALA A 58 -34.63 -3.83 7.63
N PHE A 59 -34.07 -3.49 8.79
CA PHE A 59 -34.80 -3.13 10.00
C PHE A 59 -34.19 -1.86 10.61
N PRO A 60 -34.98 -1.10 11.40
CA PRO A 60 -34.47 0.06 12.13
C PRO A 60 -33.83 -0.32 13.48
N THR A 61 -34.11 -1.54 13.95
CA THR A 61 -33.67 -2.05 15.25
C THR A 61 -33.18 -3.50 15.12
N PHE A 62 -32.08 -3.83 15.80
CA PHE A 62 -31.51 -5.19 15.86
C PHE A 62 -31.33 -5.60 17.32
N GLY A 63 -31.92 -6.71 17.74
CA GLY A 63 -31.82 -7.17 19.14
C GLY A 63 -32.36 -6.16 20.18
N GLY A 64 -33.28 -5.28 19.78
CA GLY A 64 -33.81 -4.18 20.61
C GLY A 64 -32.97 -2.91 20.60
N ILE A 65 -31.89 -2.84 19.82
CA ILE A 65 -31.00 -1.69 19.71
C ILE A 65 -31.32 -0.91 18.44
N ASP A 66 -31.53 0.41 18.56
CA ASP A 66 -31.71 1.32 17.43
C ASP A 66 -30.39 1.49 16.65
N ILE A 67 -30.44 1.38 15.31
CA ILE A 67 -29.24 1.49 14.48
C ILE A 67 -28.83 2.94 14.19
N ALA A 68 -29.77 3.89 14.28
CA ALA A 68 -29.54 5.30 13.94
C ALA A 68 -28.51 6.02 14.84
N PRO A 69 -28.51 5.84 16.18
CA PRO A 69 -27.45 6.37 17.04
C PRO A 69 -26.05 5.90 16.62
N ILE A 70 -25.91 4.60 16.31
CA ILE A 70 -24.63 3.99 15.92
C ILE A 70 -24.17 4.58 14.58
N ALA A 71 -25.04 4.62 13.57
CA ALA A 71 -24.70 5.24 12.30
C ALA A 71 -24.32 6.73 12.43
N SER A 72 -25.01 7.46 13.31
CA SER A 72 -24.69 8.87 13.60
C SER A 72 -23.31 9.03 14.22
N GLN A 73 -22.91 8.15 15.14
CA GLN A 73 -21.59 8.14 15.78
C GLN A 73 -20.46 7.96 14.77
N PHE A 74 -20.69 7.17 13.73
CA PHE A 74 -19.72 6.95 12.64
C PHE A 74 -19.91 7.92 11.45
N ASN A 75 -20.75 8.95 11.59
CA ASN A 75 -21.06 9.94 10.55
C ASN A 75 -21.52 9.30 9.22
N MET A 76 -22.35 8.26 9.30
CA MET A 76 -22.84 7.51 8.15
C MET A 76 -24.30 7.85 7.84
N SER A 77 -24.64 7.92 6.56
CA SER A 77 -26.03 8.08 6.10
C SER A 77 -26.75 6.73 6.04
N LEU A 78 -28.00 6.68 6.52
CA LEU A 78 -28.82 5.48 6.56
C LEU A 78 -29.97 5.49 5.55
N TYR A 79 -30.06 4.38 4.84
CA TYR A 79 -31.22 3.92 4.08
C TYR A 79 -31.92 2.87 4.96
N ILE A 80 -32.78 3.34 5.86
CA ILE A 80 -33.31 2.55 6.97
C ILE A 80 -34.54 1.75 6.52
N GLY A 81 -34.51 0.43 6.72
CA GLY A 81 -35.58 -0.47 6.31
C GLY A 81 -36.64 -0.68 7.38
N ILE A 82 -37.87 -0.92 6.92
CA ILE A 82 -39.01 -1.46 7.67
C ILE A 82 -39.45 -2.69 6.90
N THR A 83 -39.33 -3.88 7.50
CA THR A 83 -39.78 -5.12 6.86
C THR A 83 -41.07 -5.59 7.52
N PRO A 84 -42.22 -5.51 6.82
CA PRO A 84 -43.50 -6.00 7.36
C PRO A 84 -43.47 -7.53 7.40
N ASP A 85 -43.46 -8.10 8.60
CA ASP A 85 -43.48 -9.56 8.85
C ASP A 85 -44.90 -10.14 8.99
N GLY A 86 -45.93 -9.31 8.77
CA GLY A 86 -47.33 -9.69 8.88
C GLY A 86 -47.92 -9.53 10.28
N ASN A 87 -47.13 -9.16 11.30
CA ASN A 87 -47.61 -8.79 12.62
C ASN A 87 -47.64 -7.26 12.79
N SER A 88 -48.81 -6.70 13.08
CA SER A 88 -48.98 -5.24 13.22
C SER A 88 -48.15 -4.65 14.36
N THR A 89 -47.89 -5.40 15.44
CA THR A 89 -47.11 -4.88 16.58
C THR A 89 -45.64 -4.66 16.20
N CYS A 90 -45.05 -5.56 15.41
CA CYS A 90 -43.68 -5.41 14.92
C CYS A 90 -43.56 -4.28 13.88
N PHE A 91 -44.56 -4.11 13.01
CA PHE A 91 -44.59 -3.02 12.04
C PHE A 91 -44.70 -1.64 12.71
N ASP A 92 -45.63 -1.47 13.66
CA ASP A 92 -45.81 -0.20 14.36
C ASP A 92 -44.57 0.20 15.17
N ASP A 93 -43.91 -0.76 15.83
CA ASP A 93 -42.67 -0.53 16.58
C ASP A 93 -41.51 -0.09 15.66
N GLN A 94 -41.35 -0.74 14.51
CA GLN A 94 -40.35 -0.34 13.51
C GLN A 94 -40.62 1.08 12.97
N VAL A 95 -41.89 1.41 12.70
CA VAL A 95 -42.27 2.77 12.27
C VAL A 95 -41.97 3.78 13.37
N ALA A 96 -42.27 3.48 14.63
CA ALA A 96 -41.95 4.34 15.77
C ALA A 96 -40.43 4.55 15.91
N ALA A 97 -39.62 3.50 15.72
CA ALA A 97 -38.16 3.60 15.73
C ALA A 97 -37.63 4.48 14.59
N VAL A 98 -38.17 4.37 13.38
CA VAL A 98 -37.81 5.25 12.25
C VAL A 98 -38.21 6.71 12.52
N VAL A 99 -39.40 6.97 13.05
CA VAL A 99 -39.83 8.32 13.42
C VAL A 99 -38.89 8.92 14.47
N ARG A 100 -38.55 8.15 15.51
CA ARG A 100 -37.57 8.54 16.53
C ARG A 100 -36.20 8.84 15.91
N ALA A 101 -35.73 7.98 15.00
CA ALA A 101 -34.46 8.18 14.30
C ALA A 101 -34.43 9.48 13.48
N ILE A 102 -35.51 9.82 12.77
CA ILE A 102 -35.62 11.07 12.00
C ILE A 102 -35.65 12.28 12.93
N GLN A 103 -36.31 12.19 14.09
CA GLN A 103 -36.38 13.30 15.05
C GLN A 103 -35.04 13.58 15.73
N LEU A 104 -34.33 12.52 16.13
CA LEU A 104 -33.08 12.63 16.91
C LEU A 104 -31.84 12.75 16.02
N TYR A 105 -31.85 12.13 14.85
CA TYR A 105 -30.71 12.05 13.94
C TYR A 105 -31.11 12.41 12.49
N PRO A 106 -31.70 13.60 12.26
CA PRO A 106 -32.26 13.98 10.95
C PRO A 106 -31.22 14.02 9.81
N VAL A 107 -29.96 14.32 10.13
CA VAL A 107 -28.85 14.33 9.16
C VAL A 107 -28.36 12.92 8.79
N THR A 108 -28.64 11.94 9.65
CA THR A 108 -28.23 10.55 9.48
C THR A 108 -29.21 9.80 8.58
N ILE A 109 -30.51 10.14 8.60
CA ILE A 109 -31.52 9.40 7.82
C ILE A 109 -31.69 9.98 6.42
N ALA A 110 -31.21 9.26 5.42
CA ALA A 110 -31.27 9.67 4.01
C ALA A 110 -32.53 9.18 3.29
N ALA A 111 -33.03 7.99 3.63
CA ALA A 111 -34.27 7.44 3.07
C ALA A 111 -34.85 6.35 3.98
N VAL A 112 -36.16 6.11 3.87
CA VAL A 112 -36.89 5.03 4.54
C VAL A 112 -37.37 4.02 3.50
N PHE A 113 -37.16 2.73 3.73
CA PHE A 113 -37.62 1.66 2.83
C PHE A 113 -38.69 0.80 3.49
N VAL A 114 -39.90 0.80 2.96
CA VAL A 114 -41.00 -0.06 3.43
C VAL A 114 -41.09 -1.29 2.52
N GLY A 115 -40.76 -2.45 3.07
CA GLY A 115 -40.69 -3.71 2.33
C GLY A 115 -39.33 -3.95 1.66
N SER A 116 -38.85 -5.18 1.77
CA SER A 116 -37.62 -5.67 1.15
C SER A 116 -37.83 -7.10 0.67
N ASP A 117 -37.76 -7.34 -0.64
CA ASP A 117 -37.91 -8.66 -1.28
C ASP A 117 -39.12 -9.47 -0.75
N ASN A 118 -40.28 -8.82 -0.65
CA ASN A 118 -41.45 -9.41 -0.01
C ASN A 118 -42.71 -9.39 -0.86
N LEU A 119 -42.67 -8.87 -2.09
CA LEU A 119 -43.81 -8.92 -3.02
C LEU A 119 -44.05 -10.31 -3.63
N GLN A 120 -45.33 -10.66 -3.81
CA GLN A 120 -45.73 -11.84 -4.58
C GLN A 120 -45.22 -11.80 -6.03
N PRO A 121 -44.84 -12.95 -6.62
CA PRO A 121 -44.93 -14.32 -6.08
C PRO A 121 -43.73 -14.75 -5.22
N PHE A 122 -42.73 -13.88 -5.03
CA PHE A 122 -41.47 -14.24 -4.35
C PHE A 122 -41.50 -14.03 -2.83
N GLY A 123 -42.47 -13.27 -2.34
CA GLY A 123 -42.78 -13.09 -0.93
C GLY A 123 -44.29 -13.08 -0.66
N ASN A 124 -44.65 -12.72 0.58
CA ASN A 124 -46.02 -12.87 1.09
C ASN A 124 -46.89 -11.60 0.95
N ALA A 125 -46.31 -10.46 0.56
CA ALA A 125 -47.01 -9.18 0.50
C ALA A 125 -47.71 -8.97 -0.85
N ASN A 126 -48.95 -8.48 -0.79
CA ASN A 126 -49.66 -7.94 -1.95
C ASN A 126 -49.23 -6.49 -2.21
N ALA A 127 -49.09 -6.09 -3.48
CA ALA A 127 -48.68 -4.74 -3.86
C ALA A 127 -49.61 -3.64 -3.32
N THR A 128 -50.92 -3.89 -3.24
CA THR A 128 -51.91 -2.95 -2.68
C THR A 128 -51.72 -2.76 -1.18
N THR A 129 -51.41 -3.85 -0.45
CA THR A 129 -51.14 -3.80 0.98
C THR A 129 -49.85 -3.04 1.26
N LEU A 130 -48.79 -3.31 0.50
CA LEU A 130 -47.52 -2.61 0.65
C LEU A 130 -47.65 -1.13 0.28
N GLN A 131 -48.45 -0.79 -0.73
CA GLN A 131 -48.79 0.60 -1.08
C GLN A 131 -49.46 1.31 0.11
N ALA A 132 -50.46 0.68 0.73
CA ALA A 132 -51.14 1.24 1.90
C ALA A 132 -50.16 1.46 3.08
N GLN A 133 -49.22 0.53 3.28
CA GLN A 133 -48.17 0.65 4.30
C GLN A 133 -47.22 1.82 4.01
N VAL A 134 -46.75 1.98 2.77
CA VAL A 134 -45.92 3.13 2.34
C VAL A 134 -46.63 4.45 2.66
N LEU A 135 -47.91 4.57 2.28
CA LEU A 135 -48.70 5.77 2.53
C LEU A 135 -48.88 6.03 4.04
N ALA A 136 -49.12 4.97 4.82
CA ALA A 136 -49.23 5.08 6.28
C ALA A 136 -47.91 5.55 6.93
N VAL A 137 -46.76 5.03 6.47
CA VAL A 137 -45.44 5.46 6.95
C VAL A 137 -45.17 6.92 6.59
N LYS A 138 -45.42 7.33 5.34
CA LYS A 138 -45.29 8.73 4.90
C LYS A 138 -46.14 9.67 5.78
N ALA A 139 -47.39 9.31 6.03
CA ALA A 139 -48.30 10.10 6.87
C ALA A 139 -47.82 10.19 8.32
N ARG A 140 -47.34 9.08 8.90
CA ARG A 140 -46.84 9.05 10.29
C ARG A 140 -45.55 9.86 10.46
N ILE A 141 -44.60 9.74 9.52
CA ILE A 141 -43.38 10.56 9.50
C ILE A 141 -43.78 12.04 9.44
N TRP A 142 -44.55 12.45 8.43
CA TRP A 142 -44.99 13.84 8.29
C TRP A 142 -45.71 14.39 9.53
N ASN A 143 -46.61 13.58 10.11
CA ASN A 143 -47.37 14.00 11.28
C ASN A 143 -46.48 14.22 12.51
N ALA A 144 -45.47 13.37 12.72
CA ALA A 144 -44.61 13.40 13.89
C ALA A 144 -43.38 14.32 13.74
N THR A 145 -42.83 14.47 12.54
CA THR A 145 -41.53 15.15 12.32
C THR A 145 -41.65 16.43 11.50
N LYS A 146 -42.74 16.59 10.73
CA LYS A 146 -42.90 17.67 9.73
C LYS A 146 -41.78 17.69 8.68
N THR A 147 -41.09 16.57 8.48
CA THR A 147 -40.04 16.42 7.47
C THR A 147 -40.52 15.54 6.33
N ASN A 148 -40.03 15.81 5.11
CA ASN A 148 -40.32 15.04 3.91
C ASN A 148 -39.10 14.18 3.54
N VAL A 149 -38.86 13.13 4.32
CA VAL A 149 -37.81 12.15 4.04
C VAL A 149 -38.28 11.23 2.90
N PRO A 150 -37.44 10.93 1.89
CA PRO A 150 -37.80 10.01 0.81
C PRO A 150 -38.21 8.63 1.34
N VAL A 151 -39.35 8.12 0.89
CA VAL A 151 -39.85 6.77 1.25
C VAL A 151 -39.92 5.89 0.01
N GLY A 152 -39.15 4.80 0.02
CA GLY A 152 -39.08 3.80 -1.04
C GLY A 152 -39.59 2.42 -0.64
N THR A 153 -39.49 1.48 -1.58
CA THR A 153 -39.62 0.02 -1.38
C THR A 153 -38.50 -0.66 -2.15
N SER A 154 -37.98 -1.79 -1.67
CA SER A 154 -36.92 -2.54 -2.37
C SER A 154 -37.40 -3.92 -2.76
N GLN A 155 -37.57 -4.15 -4.05
CA GLN A 155 -38.18 -5.37 -4.55
C GLN A 155 -37.36 -5.95 -5.69
N ARG A 156 -37.48 -7.25 -5.89
CA ARG A 156 -36.82 -7.94 -7.00
C ARG A 156 -37.21 -7.39 -8.35
N LEU A 157 -36.27 -7.40 -9.28
CA LEU A 157 -36.50 -7.08 -10.69
C LEU A 157 -37.73 -7.80 -11.25
N GLU A 158 -37.83 -9.10 -10.97
CA GLU A 158 -38.92 -9.94 -11.45
C GLU A 158 -40.27 -9.51 -10.90
N SER A 159 -40.32 -8.95 -9.69
CA SER A 159 -41.57 -8.42 -9.12
C SER A 159 -42.00 -7.14 -9.82
N TRP A 160 -41.04 -6.26 -10.15
CA TRP A 160 -41.29 -5.03 -10.89
C TRP A 160 -41.76 -5.28 -12.33
N LEU A 161 -41.28 -6.35 -12.96
CA LEU A 161 -41.61 -6.70 -14.35
C LEU A 161 -42.76 -7.70 -14.46
N ASN A 162 -43.33 -8.19 -13.35
CA ASN A 162 -44.39 -9.20 -13.39
C ASN A 162 -45.73 -8.57 -13.80
N PRO A 163 -46.33 -8.96 -14.95
CA PRO A 163 -47.59 -8.40 -15.42
C PRO A 163 -48.80 -8.79 -14.53
N LEU A 164 -48.65 -9.79 -13.64
CA LEU A 164 -49.69 -10.22 -12.70
C LEU A 164 -49.63 -9.46 -11.37
N THR A 165 -48.56 -8.71 -11.11
CA THR A 165 -48.42 -7.89 -9.91
C THR A 165 -48.96 -6.49 -10.21
N ASN A 166 -50.06 -6.08 -9.55
CA ASN A 166 -50.60 -4.73 -9.69
C ASN A 166 -49.70 -3.68 -9.01
N ILE A 167 -48.57 -3.37 -9.65
CA ILE A 167 -47.46 -2.62 -9.04
C ILE A 167 -47.49 -1.12 -9.33
N SER A 168 -48.31 -0.66 -10.28
CA SER A 168 -48.39 0.76 -10.66
C SER A 168 -48.85 1.65 -9.52
N GLY A 169 -49.81 1.20 -8.70
CA GLY A 169 -50.25 1.92 -7.50
C GLY A 169 -49.14 2.05 -6.45
N LEU A 170 -48.37 0.98 -6.23
CA LEU A 170 -47.20 1.01 -5.35
C LEU A 170 -46.11 1.93 -5.89
N ALA A 171 -45.81 1.85 -7.19
CA ALA A 171 -44.82 2.68 -7.86
C ALA A 171 -45.14 4.17 -7.74
N ALA A 172 -46.43 4.54 -7.83
CA ALA A 172 -46.89 5.92 -7.65
C ALA A 172 -46.84 6.39 -6.18
N ALA A 173 -46.86 5.48 -5.21
CA ALA A 173 -46.85 5.82 -3.79
C ALA A 173 -45.45 6.05 -3.22
N VAL A 174 -44.40 5.54 -3.86
CA VAL A 174 -43.00 5.64 -3.40
C VAL A 174 -42.24 6.76 -4.10
N ASP A 175 -41.30 7.35 -3.38
CA ASP A 175 -40.34 8.32 -3.94
C ASP A 175 -39.16 7.60 -4.60
N ILE A 176 -38.86 6.37 -4.13
CA ILE A 176 -37.78 5.53 -4.64
C ILE A 176 -38.30 4.12 -4.98
N LEU A 177 -38.09 3.73 -6.23
CA LEU A 177 -38.29 2.39 -6.77
C LEU A 177 -37.00 1.60 -6.60
N GLY A 178 -36.87 0.93 -5.46
CA GLY A 178 -35.71 0.11 -5.13
C GLY A 178 -35.73 -1.22 -5.89
N LEU A 179 -34.66 -1.46 -6.63
CA LEU A 179 -34.42 -2.67 -7.39
C LEU A 179 -33.43 -3.60 -6.66
N GLN A 180 -33.82 -4.85 -6.44
CA GLN A 180 -32.89 -5.93 -6.10
C GLN A 180 -32.61 -6.77 -7.33
N MET A 181 -31.34 -6.95 -7.67
CA MET A 181 -30.92 -7.73 -8.83
C MET A 181 -29.61 -8.46 -8.56
N TYR A 182 -29.58 -9.75 -8.84
CA TYR A 182 -28.38 -10.58 -8.66
C TYR A 182 -28.03 -11.30 -9.96
N PRO A 183 -27.04 -10.80 -10.72
CA PRO A 183 -26.76 -11.32 -12.06
C PRO A 183 -26.41 -12.81 -12.12
N TYR A 184 -25.83 -13.37 -11.05
CA TYR A 184 -25.49 -14.80 -10.99
C TYR A 184 -26.70 -15.74 -11.15
N LEU A 185 -27.92 -15.25 -10.92
CA LEU A 185 -29.16 -16.01 -11.10
C LEU A 185 -29.54 -16.21 -12.57
N TYR A 186 -28.96 -15.44 -13.49
CA TYR A 186 -29.34 -15.47 -14.89
C TYR A 186 -28.28 -16.22 -15.72
N PRO A 187 -28.67 -17.24 -16.50
CA PRO A 187 -27.74 -17.96 -17.39
C PRO A 187 -27.02 -17.07 -18.40
N ALA A 188 -27.58 -15.91 -18.72
CA ALA A 188 -27.03 -14.93 -19.66
C ALA A 188 -25.94 -14.02 -19.04
N TYR A 189 -25.61 -14.17 -17.75
CA TYR A 189 -24.53 -13.40 -17.16
C TYR A 189 -23.18 -13.73 -17.79
N SER A 190 -22.40 -12.70 -18.09
CA SER A 190 -21.03 -12.82 -18.57
C SER A 190 -20.13 -11.86 -17.80
N ALA A 191 -18.98 -12.36 -17.34
CA ALA A 191 -17.94 -11.55 -16.71
C ALA A 191 -17.29 -10.55 -17.68
N ASP A 192 -17.38 -10.78 -18.99
CA ASP A 192 -16.89 -9.85 -20.02
C ASP A 192 -17.83 -8.64 -20.20
N ALA A 193 -19.09 -8.78 -19.78
CA ALA A 193 -20.10 -7.73 -19.86
C ALA A 193 -20.91 -7.66 -18.54
N PRO A 194 -20.25 -7.36 -17.40
CA PRO A 194 -20.80 -7.58 -16.06
C PRO A 194 -22.04 -6.74 -15.75
N LEU A 195 -22.25 -5.62 -16.46
CA LEU A 195 -23.41 -4.73 -16.29
C LEU A 195 -24.51 -4.94 -17.33
N ALA A 196 -24.34 -5.84 -18.32
CA ALA A 196 -25.28 -5.96 -19.43
C ALA A 196 -26.72 -6.27 -18.97
N LEU A 197 -26.85 -7.18 -17.99
CA LEU A 197 -28.15 -7.52 -17.42
C LEU A 197 -28.76 -6.35 -16.63
N VAL A 198 -27.94 -5.59 -15.89
CA VAL A 198 -28.40 -4.40 -15.16
C VAL A 198 -28.89 -3.33 -16.14
N GLN A 199 -28.15 -3.08 -17.22
CA GLN A 199 -28.54 -2.15 -18.29
C GLN A 199 -29.84 -2.56 -18.97
N GLN A 200 -30.00 -3.85 -19.27
CA GLN A 200 -31.22 -4.38 -19.85
C GLN A 200 -32.42 -4.22 -18.89
N ALA A 201 -32.23 -4.56 -17.61
CA ALA A 201 -33.24 -4.37 -16.58
C ALA A 201 -33.68 -2.90 -16.48
N TRP A 202 -32.72 -1.98 -16.48
CA TRP A 202 -32.98 -0.55 -16.42
C TRP A 202 -33.75 -0.05 -17.63
N THR A 203 -33.39 -0.52 -18.83
CA THR A 203 -34.09 -0.21 -20.08
C THR A 203 -35.54 -0.64 -19.98
N ASN A 204 -35.79 -1.89 -19.58
CA ASN A 204 -37.15 -2.44 -19.45
C ASN A 204 -37.99 -1.67 -18.43
N LEU A 205 -37.43 -1.35 -17.26
CA LEU A 205 -38.14 -0.62 -16.21
C LEU A 205 -38.42 0.83 -16.61
N SER A 206 -37.50 1.49 -17.31
CA SER A 206 -37.67 2.88 -17.73
C SER A 206 -38.81 3.10 -18.74
N THR A 207 -39.27 2.04 -19.42
CA THR A 207 -40.47 2.09 -20.27
C THR A 207 -41.77 2.12 -19.47
N GLN A 208 -41.75 1.71 -18.21
CA GLN A 208 -42.94 1.55 -17.36
C GLN A 208 -42.94 2.53 -16.18
N PHE A 209 -41.77 2.96 -15.72
CA PHE A 209 -41.62 3.79 -14.53
C PHE A 209 -40.66 4.96 -14.77
N PRO A 210 -40.81 6.08 -14.03
CA PRO A 210 -39.90 7.21 -14.13
C PRO A 210 -38.47 6.80 -13.81
N PHE A 211 -37.55 7.03 -14.75
CA PHE A 211 -36.14 6.71 -14.59
C PHE A 211 -35.53 7.33 -13.33
N ALA A 212 -35.92 8.56 -12.99
CA ALA A 212 -35.42 9.29 -11.82
C ALA A 212 -35.77 8.63 -10.47
N ASN A 213 -36.76 7.74 -10.44
CA ASN A 213 -37.17 7.05 -9.23
C ASN A 213 -36.44 5.70 -9.06
N LEU A 214 -35.79 5.18 -10.10
CA LEU A 214 -35.11 3.88 -10.06
C LEU A 214 -33.81 3.96 -9.26
N GLN A 215 -33.60 3.02 -8.35
CA GLN A 215 -32.37 2.91 -7.58
C GLN A 215 -31.99 1.44 -7.34
N LEU A 216 -30.72 1.09 -7.54
CA LEU A 216 -30.24 -0.26 -7.29
C LEU A 216 -30.03 -0.43 -5.78
N THR A 217 -30.97 -1.08 -5.12
CA THR A 217 -31.03 -1.14 -3.66
C THR A 217 -30.44 -2.39 -3.05
N GLU A 218 -30.18 -3.42 -3.86
CA GLU A 218 -29.41 -4.59 -3.45
C GLU A 218 -28.88 -5.31 -4.70
N THR A 219 -27.58 -5.54 -4.75
CA THR A 219 -26.96 -6.36 -5.80
C THR A 219 -25.70 -7.03 -5.28
N GLY A 220 -25.30 -8.15 -5.88
CA GLY A 220 -24.10 -8.84 -5.44
C GLY A 220 -23.82 -10.09 -6.25
N TYR A 221 -22.64 -10.67 -6.03
CA TYR A 221 -22.22 -11.90 -6.67
C TYR A 221 -21.49 -12.79 -5.64
N PRO A 222 -21.92 -14.04 -5.44
CA PRO A 222 -21.35 -14.92 -4.42
C PRO A 222 -19.88 -15.30 -4.67
N THR A 223 -19.13 -15.44 -3.59
CA THR A 223 -17.69 -15.73 -3.64
C THR A 223 -17.34 -17.22 -3.57
N GLN A 224 -18.27 -18.09 -3.16
CA GLN A 224 -18.03 -19.54 -3.02
C GLN A 224 -19.22 -20.37 -3.50
N THR A 225 -18.95 -21.62 -3.89
CA THR A 225 -19.96 -22.59 -4.32
C THR A 225 -20.66 -23.23 -3.14
N GLU A 226 -21.95 -22.96 -3.03
CA GLU A 226 -22.87 -23.66 -2.12
C GLU A 226 -23.87 -24.46 -2.95
N SER A 227 -24.24 -25.62 -2.43
CA SER A 227 -24.68 -26.82 -3.17
C SER A 227 -25.96 -26.67 -4.00
N LEU A 228 -25.92 -26.04 -5.18
CA LEU A 228 -26.93 -26.13 -6.25
C LEU A 228 -26.33 -25.77 -7.63
N PRO A 229 -26.88 -26.28 -8.76
CA PRO A 229 -26.38 -25.95 -10.09
C PRO A 229 -26.70 -24.50 -10.46
N VAL A 230 -25.69 -23.64 -10.40
CA VAL A 230 -25.71 -22.30 -11.01
C VAL A 230 -24.87 -22.34 -12.30
N ASN A 231 -25.40 -21.77 -13.38
CA ASN A 231 -24.73 -21.76 -14.69
C ASN A 231 -23.39 -21.00 -14.71
N PRO A 232 -23.23 -19.86 -14.01
CA PRO A 232 -21.94 -19.16 -13.95
C PRO A 232 -21.09 -19.57 -12.73
N THR A 233 -19.76 -19.64 -12.92
CA THR A 233 -18.80 -19.98 -11.86
C THR A 233 -18.87 -18.97 -10.71
N LEU A 234 -19.06 -19.46 -9.48
CA LEU A 234 -18.97 -18.65 -8.26
C LEU A 234 -17.53 -18.61 -7.77
N SER A 235 -16.95 -17.42 -7.65
CA SER A 235 -15.57 -17.23 -7.21
C SER A 235 -15.35 -15.80 -6.72
N VAL A 236 -14.33 -15.61 -5.88
CA VAL A 236 -13.86 -14.27 -5.48
C VAL A 236 -13.50 -13.42 -6.71
N ALA A 237 -12.92 -14.02 -7.75
CA ALA A 237 -12.56 -13.31 -8.97
C ALA A 237 -13.79 -12.76 -9.71
N ASN A 238 -14.82 -13.58 -9.91
CA ASN A 238 -16.06 -13.15 -10.58
C ASN A 238 -16.85 -12.16 -9.73
N ALA A 239 -16.84 -12.36 -8.41
CA ALA A 239 -17.45 -11.40 -7.50
C ALA A 239 -16.75 -10.05 -7.55
N LYS A 240 -15.42 -10.04 -7.66
CA LYS A 240 -14.62 -8.83 -7.81
C LYS A 240 -14.88 -8.13 -9.16
N ILE A 241 -14.97 -8.87 -10.26
CA ILE A 241 -15.31 -8.31 -11.58
C ILE A 241 -16.65 -7.57 -11.52
N TYR A 242 -17.67 -8.19 -10.92
CA TYR A 242 -18.98 -7.56 -10.80
C TYR A 242 -18.99 -6.39 -9.80
N PHE A 243 -18.32 -6.53 -8.66
CA PHE A 243 -18.17 -5.48 -7.65
C PHE A 243 -17.51 -4.23 -8.22
N ASP A 244 -16.38 -4.39 -8.92
CA ASP A 244 -15.64 -3.29 -9.55
C ASP A 244 -16.51 -2.62 -10.63
N ALA A 245 -17.27 -3.40 -11.41
CA ALA A 245 -18.16 -2.87 -12.43
C ALA A 245 -19.33 -2.06 -11.85
N VAL A 246 -20.01 -2.56 -10.81
CA VAL A 246 -21.14 -1.85 -10.18
C VAL A 246 -20.66 -0.58 -9.47
N SER A 247 -19.57 -0.66 -8.71
CA SER A 247 -19.02 0.49 -7.96
C SER A 247 -18.56 1.64 -8.84
N GLN A 248 -18.20 1.36 -10.10
CA GLN A 248 -17.80 2.35 -11.10
C GLN A 248 -18.96 2.77 -12.03
N SER A 249 -20.13 2.15 -11.91
CA SER A 249 -21.27 2.39 -12.80
C SER A 249 -22.08 3.64 -12.41
N ALA A 250 -22.76 4.23 -13.40
CA ALA A 250 -23.71 5.32 -13.18
C ALA A 250 -25.00 4.88 -12.45
N PHE A 251 -25.23 3.58 -12.29
CA PHE A 251 -26.38 3.05 -11.55
C PHE A 251 -26.24 3.25 -10.04
N GLY A 252 -24.99 3.34 -9.54
CA GLY A 252 -24.70 3.29 -8.11
C GLY A 252 -25.32 2.05 -7.45
N GLY A 253 -25.56 2.13 -6.14
CA GLY A 253 -26.37 1.16 -5.42
C GLY A 253 -25.68 0.47 -4.25
N PHE A 254 -26.39 -0.51 -3.67
CA PHE A 254 -25.96 -1.18 -2.44
C PHE A 254 -25.49 -2.61 -2.70
N TRP A 255 -24.26 -2.91 -2.33
CA TRP A 255 -23.74 -4.28 -2.37
C TRP A 255 -24.36 -5.14 -1.26
N ALA A 256 -24.88 -6.32 -1.61
CA ALA A 256 -25.25 -7.38 -0.68
C ALA A 256 -24.08 -8.34 -0.57
N SER A 257 -23.33 -8.37 0.54
CA SER A 257 -23.48 -7.64 1.82
C SER A 257 -22.11 -7.30 2.40
N PHE A 258 -22.03 -6.57 3.54
CA PHE A 258 -20.73 -6.29 4.16
C PHE A 258 -20.06 -7.56 4.71
N PHE A 259 -20.79 -8.39 5.46
CA PHE A 259 -20.33 -9.70 5.96
C PHE A 259 -21.04 -10.85 5.26
N ASP A 260 -20.41 -12.04 5.26
CA ASP A 260 -21.12 -13.30 5.02
C ASP A 260 -22.07 -13.58 6.17
N ASP A 261 -23.18 -14.21 5.87
CA ASP A 261 -24.10 -14.68 6.90
C ASP A 261 -23.67 -16.06 7.43
N ASN A 262 -23.93 -16.35 8.71
CA ASN A 262 -23.73 -17.70 9.24
C ASN A 262 -24.86 -18.67 8.86
N THR A 263 -25.98 -18.14 8.36
CA THR A 263 -27.15 -18.90 7.95
C THR A 263 -27.47 -18.58 6.50
N ALA A 264 -27.63 -19.61 5.68
CA ALA A 264 -27.98 -19.40 4.28
C ALA A 264 -29.38 -18.78 4.18
N LYS A 265 -29.52 -17.72 3.38
CA LYS A 265 -30.83 -17.11 3.11
C LYS A 265 -31.65 -18.07 2.24
N SER A 266 -32.79 -18.54 2.74
CA SER A 266 -33.80 -19.17 1.90
C SER A 266 -34.69 -18.08 1.28
N ARG A 267 -34.63 -17.95 -0.04
CA ARG A 267 -35.42 -17.00 -0.82
C ARG A 267 -36.12 -17.78 -1.92
N VAL A 268 -37.44 -17.58 -2.09
CA VAL A 268 -38.21 -18.28 -3.13
C VAL A 268 -37.56 -18.01 -4.48
N GLY A 269 -37.13 -19.06 -5.20
CA GLY A 269 -36.48 -18.91 -6.51
C GLY A 269 -35.00 -18.49 -6.48
N MET A 270 -34.32 -18.46 -5.32
CA MET A 270 -32.87 -18.25 -5.22
C MET A 270 -32.19 -19.44 -4.53
N PRO A 271 -30.99 -19.86 -4.99
CA PRO A 271 -30.17 -20.82 -4.27
C PRO A 271 -29.83 -20.33 -2.85
N GLN A 272 -29.71 -21.28 -1.90
CA GLN A 272 -29.20 -20.99 -0.57
C GLN A 272 -27.71 -20.64 -0.66
N VAL A 273 -27.39 -19.37 -0.39
CA VAL A 273 -26.03 -18.83 -0.47
C VAL A 273 -25.78 -17.92 0.73
N HIS A 274 -24.68 -18.14 1.43
CA HIS A 274 -24.16 -17.29 2.50
C HIS A 274 -22.96 -16.41 2.09
N SER A 275 -22.31 -16.71 0.96
CA SER A 275 -21.01 -16.15 0.58
C SER A 275 -21.01 -14.78 -0.15
N PHE A 276 -21.97 -13.91 0.16
CA PHE A 276 -22.15 -12.57 -0.45
C PHE A 276 -21.26 -11.46 0.15
N GLY A 277 -20.71 -11.71 1.34
CA GLY A 277 -19.95 -10.74 2.11
C GLY A 277 -18.70 -10.23 1.41
N LEU A 278 -18.43 -8.93 1.56
CA LEU A 278 -17.12 -8.33 1.29
C LEU A 278 -16.06 -8.82 2.30
N PHE A 279 -16.53 -9.14 3.51
CA PHE A 279 -15.83 -9.82 4.59
C PHE A 279 -16.46 -11.20 4.85
N THR A 280 -15.70 -12.13 5.40
CA THR A 280 -16.25 -13.36 5.96
C THR A 280 -17.11 -13.06 7.19
N ALA A 281 -17.90 -14.03 7.66
CA ALA A 281 -18.72 -13.86 8.86
C ALA A 281 -17.89 -13.57 10.13
N ALA A 282 -16.60 -13.96 10.11
CA ALA A 282 -15.62 -13.69 11.17
C ALA A 282 -14.91 -12.34 11.01
N GLY A 283 -15.32 -11.48 10.07
CA GLY A 283 -14.72 -10.16 9.86
C GLY A 283 -13.36 -10.18 9.16
N VAL A 284 -13.05 -11.22 8.38
CA VAL A 284 -11.82 -11.28 7.57
C VAL A 284 -12.11 -10.78 6.16
N SER A 285 -11.32 -9.82 5.65
CA SER A 285 -11.51 -9.30 4.28
C SER A 285 -11.34 -10.41 3.24
N LYS A 286 -12.23 -10.43 2.24
CA LYS A 286 -12.12 -11.34 1.10
C LYS A 286 -11.35 -10.73 -0.08
N GLY A 287 -10.80 -9.53 0.06
CA GLY A 287 -10.03 -8.85 -0.99
C GLY A 287 -10.89 -8.30 -2.14
N LEU A 288 -12.21 -8.16 -1.94
CA LEU A 288 -13.08 -7.44 -2.88
C LEU A 288 -12.93 -5.92 -2.72
N LEU A 289 -12.92 -5.47 -1.45
CA LEU A 289 -12.64 -4.10 -1.05
C LEU A 289 -11.12 -3.82 -1.07
N PRO A 290 -10.71 -2.55 -1.27
CA PRO A 290 -9.31 -2.16 -1.11
C PRO A 290 -8.79 -2.53 0.29
N SER A 291 -7.51 -2.90 0.40
CA SER A 291 -6.94 -3.23 1.71
C SER A 291 -6.91 -1.99 2.60
N LEU A 292 -7.64 -2.04 3.72
CA LEU A 292 -7.50 -1.08 4.80
C LEU A 292 -6.75 -1.77 5.92
N THR A 293 -5.44 -1.84 5.83
CA THR A 293 -4.63 -2.15 7.00
C THR A 293 -4.57 -0.92 7.89
N PRO A 294 -5.11 -0.96 9.12
CA PRO A 294 -4.78 0.03 10.13
C PRO A 294 -3.33 -0.24 10.57
N SER A 295 -2.45 0.70 10.32
CA SER A 295 -1.16 0.76 11.01
C SER A 295 -1.40 1.16 12.48
N HIS A 296 -1.80 0.17 13.29
CA HIS A 296 -1.75 0.09 14.76
C HIS A 296 -2.56 1.07 15.63
N GLU A 297 -3.05 0.51 16.74
CA GLU A 297 -3.65 1.22 17.86
C GLU A 297 -2.75 2.31 18.46
N THR A 298 -3.46 3.27 19.06
CA THR A 298 -3.03 4.53 19.69
C THR A 298 -1.74 4.46 20.50
N GLY A 299 -0.78 5.30 20.12
CA GLY A 299 0.42 5.54 20.92
C GLY A 299 1.45 6.47 20.27
N GLY A 300 1.05 7.65 19.80
CA GLY A 300 1.97 8.73 19.40
C GLY A 300 1.58 9.43 18.11
N LEU A 301 1.44 10.76 18.16
CA LEU A 301 1.49 11.59 16.96
C LEU A 301 2.80 11.32 16.19
N MET A 302 2.77 11.44 14.85
CA MET A 302 3.85 11.41 13.83
C MET A 302 3.97 10.08 13.02
N GLY A 303 3.77 10.04 11.70
CA GLY A 303 3.47 11.12 10.75
C GLY A 303 3.02 10.60 9.36
N GLY A 304 1.87 11.09 8.89
CA GLY A 304 1.54 11.12 7.46
C GLY A 304 2.32 12.23 6.75
N PHE A 305 2.36 12.20 5.42
CA PHE A 305 2.98 13.29 4.64
C PHE A 305 2.14 14.57 4.76
N THR A 306 2.76 15.73 4.52
CA THR A 306 2.08 17.02 4.39
C THR A 306 1.65 17.21 2.94
N PRO A 307 0.34 17.20 2.62
CA PRO A 307 -0.12 17.41 1.25
C PRO A 307 0.17 18.84 0.79
N GLY A 308 0.75 18.94 -0.39
CA GLY A 308 1.00 20.17 -1.12
C GLY A 308 0.51 20.09 -2.55
N VAL A 309 0.64 21.20 -3.28
CA VAL A 309 0.24 21.28 -4.69
C VAL A 309 1.29 21.99 -5.53
N CYS A 310 1.45 21.56 -6.77
CA CYS A 310 2.25 22.26 -7.77
C CYS A 310 1.46 23.45 -8.33
N TYR A 311 2.18 24.52 -8.65
CA TYR A 311 1.59 25.75 -9.16
C TYR A 311 2.43 26.36 -10.28
N SER A 312 1.73 26.79 -11.32
CA SER A 312 2.20 27.77 -12.29
C SER A 312 1.03 28.70 -12.65
N PRO A 313 1.28 29.96 -13.02
CA PRO A 313 0.23 30.89 -13.41
C PRO A 313 -0.21 30.73 -14.87
N PHE A 314 0.18 29.66 -15.57
CA PHE A 314 -0.04 29.52 -17.02
C PHE A 314 -1.53 29.43 -17.38
N HIS A 315 -2.38 29.05 -16.43
CA HIS A 315 -3.84 29.06 -16.58
C HIS A 315 -4.44 30.47 -16.68
N ASN A 316 -3.76 31.49 -16.15
CA ASN A 316 -4.26 32.86 -16.15
C ASN A 316 -4.15 33.49 -17.53
N ALA A 317 -5.17 34.26 -17.92
CA ALA A 317 -5.18 35.02 -19.18
C ALA A 317 -4.10 36.13 -19.19
N GLU A 318 -3.75 36.65 -18.02
CA GLU A 318 -2.69 37.64 -17.80
C GLU A 318 -1.29 37.08 -18.04
N TYR A 319 -1.13 35.76 -18.06
CA TYR A 319 0.15 35.15 -18.43
C TYR A 319 0.31 35.22 -19.95
N PRO A 320 1.44 35.77 -20.46
CA PRO A 320 1.61 36.09 -21.87
C PRO A 320 1.96 34.88 -22.74
N LEU A 321 1.24 33.76 -22.59
CA LEU A 321 1.34 32.65 -23.55
C LEU A 321 0.98 33.20 -24.94
N ASN A 322 1.83 32.96 -25.93
CA ASN A 322 1.58 33.35 -27.33
C ASN A 322 1.32 34.87 -27.55
N GLY A 323 1.91 35.76 -26.73
CA GLY A 323 1.87 37.22 -26.96
C GLY A 323 0.88 38.02 -26.11
N GLY A 324 0.40 37.49 -24.97
CA GLY A 324 -0.49 38.20 -24.05
C GLY A 324 0.15 39.39 -23.28
N ALA A 325 -0.67 40.15 -22.54
CA ALA A 325 -0.25 41.37 -21.83
C ALA A 325 -0.01 41.13 -20.33
N MET A 326 1.21 41.40 -19.86
CA MET A 326 1.70 41.02 -18.51
C MET A 326 1.25 41.92 -17.35
N GLY A 327 0.61 43.07 -17.63
CA GLY A 327 0.44 44.16 -16.66
C GLY A 327 -0.26 43.78 -15.34
N ASN A 328 -1.11 42.74 -15.37
CA ASN A 328 -1.92 42.31 -14.22
C ASN A 328 -1.51 40.94 -13.64
N LEU A 329 -0.44 40.31 -14.14
CA LEU A 329 -0.06 38.94 -13.76
C LEU A 329 0.19 38.79 -12.24
N GLY A 330 0.74 39.81 -11.58
CA GLY A 330 0.93 39.78 -10.13
C GLY A 330 -0.37 39.71 -9.34
N GLY A 331 -1.44 40.36 -9.80
CA GLY A 331 -2.76 40.27 -9.19
C GLY A 331 -3.40 38.90 -9.39
N ALA A 332 -3.17 38.27 -10.54
CA ALA A 332 -3.63 36.91 -10.81
C ALA A 332 -2.92 35.88 -9.90
N ILE A 333 -1.58 35.98 -9.76
CA ILE A 333 -0.82 35.13 -8.84
C ILE A 333 -1.30 35.32 -7.38
N ASP A 334 -1.58 36.55 -6.96
CA ASP A 334 -2.13 36.85 -5.63
C ASP A 334 -3.47 36.13 -5.39
N ALA A 335 -4.38 36.19 -6.38
CA ALA A 335 -5.68 35.51 -6.31
C ALA A 335 -5.53 33.98 -6.25
N ASP A 336 -4.59 33.41 -6.99
CA ASP A 336 -4.31 31.98 -6.96
C ASP A 336 -3.80 31.52 -5.60
N PHE A 337 -2.84 32.25 -5.01
CA PHE A 337 -2.33 31.92 -3.68
C PHE A 337 -3.40 32.09 -2.59
N ASN A 338 -4.28 33.08 -2.71
CA ASN A 338 -5.45 33.19 -1.85
C ASN A 338 -6.35 31.94 -1.94
N LEU A 339 -6.62 31.45 -3.15
CA LEU A 339 -7.42 30.25 -3.35
C LEU A 339 -6.71 29.00 -2.80
N MET A 340 -5.43 28.78 -3.16
CA MET A 340 -4.63 27.65 -2.70
C MET A 340 -4.52 27.59 -1.17
N SER A 341 -4.44 28.72 -0.48
CA SER A 341 -4.33 28.78 0.98
C SER A 341 -5.50 28.13 1.72
N LYS A 342 -6.65 28.00 1.07
CA LYS A 342 -7.85 27.33 1.59
C LYS A 342 -7.75 25.80 1.57
N TYR A 343 -6.81 25.24 0.83
CA TYR A 343 -6.65 23.80 0.61
C TYR A 343 -5.27 23.29 1.05
N PHE A 344 -4.21 24.05 0.81
CA PHE A 344 -2.84 23.61 1.02
C PHE A 344 -2.05 24.58 1.89
N GLY A 345 -1.25 24.03 2.81
CA GLY A 345 -0.29 24.79 3.62
C GLY A 345 1.07 24.96 2.95
N VAL A 346 1.34 24.19 1.88
CA VAL A 346 2.61 24.21 1.14
C VAL A 346 2.37 24.08 -0.36
N VAL A 347 3.10 24.89 -1.13
CA VAL A 347 3.03 24.95 -2.60
C VAL A 347 4.42 24.73 -3.19
N ARG A 348 4.50 24.09 -4.35
CA ARG A 348 5.71 23.99 -5.16
C ARG A 348 5.55 24.77 -6.45
N THR A 349 6.59 25.49 -6.85
CA THR A 349 6.65 26.24 -8.11
C THR A 349 7.78 25.74 -8.99
N TYR A 350 7.70 26.03 -10.29
CA TYR A 350 8.71 25.65 -11.28
C TYR A 350 9.74 26.75 -11.53
N TYR A 351 9.33 28.00 -11.32
CA TYR A 351 10.13 29.19 -11.54
C TYR A 351 10.22 30.00 -10.24
N SER A 352 11.29 30.75 -10.08
CA SER A 352 11.47 31.64 -8.93
C SER A 352 10.75 32.97 -9.17
N SER A 353 10.60 33.33 -10.45
CA SER A 353 9.75 34.42 -10.92
C SER A 353 9.13 34.07 -12.27
N TYR A 354 7.90 34.54 -12.48
CA TYR A 354 7.16 34.39 -13.72
C TYR A 354 7.11 35.75 -14.40
N MET A 355 7.77 35.89 -15.56
CA MET A 355 7.92 37.17 -16.27
C MET A 355 8.45 38.32 -15.39
N GLY A 356 9.42 38.02 -14.52
CA GLY A 356 10.02 38.99 -13.59
C GLY A 356 9.20 39.24 -12.32
N ILE A 357 8.01 38.64 -12.18
CA ILE A 357 7.19 38.72 -10.98
C ILE A 357 7.56 37.56 -10.05
N GLY A 358 8.18 37.86 -8.91
CA GLY A 358 8.47 36.86 -7.87
C GLY A 358 7.18 36.27 -7.30
N VAL A 359 7.24 35.04 -6.78
CA VAL A 359 6.06 34.38 -6.18
C VAL A 359 6.07 34.38 -4.64
N ALA A 360 7.24 34.57 -4.04
CA ALA A 360 7.44 34.39 -2.59
C ALA A 360 6.63 35.38 -1.73
N GLN A 361 6.40 36.60 -2.22
CA GLN A 361 5.61 37.60 -1.50
C GLN A 361 4.14 37.20 -1.35
N TYR A 362 3.57 36.49 -2.33
CA TYR A 362 2.19 36.03 -2.28
C TYR A 362 2.06 34.83 -1.34
N ALA A 363 3.00 33.90 -1.40
CA ALA A 363 3.09 32.80 -0.43
C ALA A 363 3.19 33.34 1.01
N ALA A 364 4.02 34.35 1.25
CA ALA A 364 4.15 35.00 2.55
C ALA A 364 2.84 35.67 3.01
N LYS A 365 2.18 36.42 2.11
CA LYS A 365 0.91 37.11 2.40
C LYS A 365 -0.18 36.16 2.90
N TYR A 366 -0.26 34.95 2.35
CA TYR A 366 -1.29 33.96 2.70
C TYR A 366 -0.80 32.84 3.64
N ASN A 367 0.38 33.00 4.24
CA ASN A 367 0.98 32.02 5.15
C ASN A 367 1.07 30.60 4.54
N VAL A 368 1.44 30.54 3.27
CA VAL A 368 1.73 29.32 2.52
C VAL A 368 3.24 29.12 2.46
N LYS A 369 3.71 27.92 2.79
CA LYS A 369 5.11 27.52 2.63
C LYS A 369 5.43 27.23 1.18
N LEU A 370 6.67 27.46 0.76
CA LEU A 370 7.06 27.41 -0.65
C LEU A 370 8.29 26.53 -0.86
N PHE A 371 8.13 25.54 -1.74
CA PHE A 371 9.22 24.87 -2.43
C PHE A 371 9.43 25.63 -3.75
N LEU A 372 10.36 26.59 -3.72
CA LEU A 372 10.57 27.56 -4.78
C LEU A 372 11.41 26.94 -5.91
N GLY A 373 10.84 26.82 -7.11
CA GLY A 373 11.58 26.32 -8.27
C GLY A 373 12.57 27.35 -8.81
N VAL A 374 13.64 26.88 -9.44
CA VAL A 374 14.55 27.67 -10.27
C VAL A 374 14.61 26.97 -11.61
N PHE A 375 13.90 27.52 -12.59
CA PHE A 375 13.84 26.94 -13.92
C PHE A 375 15.23 26.98 -14.57
N MET A 376 15.74 25.83 -15.00
CA MET A 376 17.04 25.73 -15.64
C MET A 376 16.92 25.88 -17.16
N THR A 377 17.77 26.74 -17.71
CA THR A 377 17.88 26.99 -19.15
C THR A 377 19.29 27.48 -19.48
N THR A 378 19.71 27.29 -20.73
CA THR A 378 20.96 27.86 -21.27
C THR A 378 20.78 29.30 -21.76
N GLU A 379 19.54 29.79 -21.77
CA GLU A 379 19.22 31.16 -22.17
C GLU A 379 19.78 32.20 -21.19
N SER A 380 20.12 33.37 -21.71
CA SER A 380 20.72 34.47 -20.93
C SER A 380 19.88 34.92 -19.72
N TRP A 381 18.56 34.70 -19.77
CA TRP A 381 17.64 35.07 -18.68
C TRP A 381 17.69 34.11 -17.49
N TYR A 382 18.39 32.98 -17.55
CA TYR A 382 18.58 32.06 -16.41
C TYR A 382 19.11 32.78 -15.16
N GLY A 383 20.02 33.75 -15.34
CA GLY A 383 20.54 34.58 -14.25
C GLY A 383 19.44 35.29 -13.45
N SER A 384 18.35 35.69 -14.11
CA SER A 384 17.20 36.31 -13.43
C SER A 384 16.46 35.33 -12.52
N GLN A 385 16.39 34.05 -12.88
CA GLN A 385 15.81 33.02 -12.01
C GLN A 385 16.67 32.80 -10.76
N VAL A 386 18.00 32.75 -10.92
CA VAL A 386 18.94 32.62 -9.80
C VAL A 386 18.82 33.83 -8.86
N SER A 387 18.86 35.05 -9.40
CA SER A 387 18.73 36.28 -8.61
C SER A 387 17.39 36.37 -7.87
N ALA A 388 16.28 36.01 -8.53
CA ALA A 388 14.96 36.01 -7.89
C ALA A 388 14.85 34.98 -6.76
N ALA A 389 15.47 33.79 -6.90
CA ALA A 389 15.49 32.78 -5.85
C ALA A 389 16.30 33.23 -4.63
N VAL A 390 17.46 33.85 -4.85
CA VAL A 390 18.29 34.44 -3.78
C VAL A 390 17.52 35.57 -3.08
N ALA A 391 16.90 36.48 -3.84
CA ALA A 391 16.10 37.56 -3.27
C ALA A 391 14.92 37.04 -2.45
N ALA A 392 14.24 36.00 -2.92
CA ALA A 392 13.15 35.35 -2.19
C ALA A 392 13.65 34.75 -0.86
N GLY A 393 14.79 34.07 -0.86
CA GLY A 393 15.39 33.51 0.35
C GLY A 393 15.86 34.56 1.37
N ILE A 394 16.29 35.73 0.90
CA ILE A 394 16.70 36.85 1.77
C ILE A 394 15.49 37.54 2.39
N ASN A 395 14.48 37.86 1.57
CA ASN A 395 13.36 38.73 1.93
C ASN A 395 12.18 37.98 2.56
N TYR A 396 11.98 36.70 2.22
CA TYR A 396 10.87 35.89 2.70
C TYR A 396 11.32 34.54 3.31
N PRO A 397 12.35 34.52 4.18
CA PRO A 397 12.95 33.28 4.68
C PRO A 397 11.96 32.38 5.43
N ASN A 398 10.93 32.97 6.06
CA ASN A 398 9.90 32.22 6.78
C ASN A 398 8.92 31.51 5.85
N SER A 399 8.83 31.91 4.59
CA SER A 399 7.93 31.29 3.60
C SER A 399 8.64 30.26 2.74
N ILE A 400 9.96 30.34 2.58
CA ILE A 400 10.72 29.39 1.76
C ILE A 400 11.10 28.16 2.59
N SER A 401 10.51 27.00 2.28
CA SER A 401 10.89 25.71 2.86
C SER A 401 12.11 25.11 2.17
N ALA A 402 12.20 25.25 0.84
CA ALA A 402 13.35 24.83 0.05
C ALA A 402 13.43 25.57 -1.29
N ILE A 403 14.62 25.62 -1.89
CA ILE A 403 14.84 26.06 -3.27
C ILE A 403 15.21 24.84 -4.12
N LEU A 404 14.52 24.65 -5.23
CA LEU A 404 14.63 23.47 -6.10
C LEU A 404 15.17 23.89 -7.47
N VAL A 405 16.42 23.53 -7.75
CA VAL A 405 17.13 23.89 -8.98
C VAL A 405 16.89 22.84 -10.05
N GLY A 406 16.19 23.22 -11.12
CA GLY A 406 15.84 22.32 -12.23
C GLY A 406 14.70 21.34 -11.90
N ASN A 407 14.03 20.89 -12.97
CA ASN A 407 12.97 19.88 -12.93
C ASN A 407 13.13 18.92 -14.12
N GLU A 408 13.49 17.68 -13.85
CA GLU A 408 13.67 16.62 -14.87
C GLU A 408 14.64 17.00 -16.00
N ASN A 409 15.74 17.64 -15.61
CA ASN A 409 16.71 18.25 -16.51
C ASN A 409 18.06 17.53 -16.54
N VAL A 410 18.25 16.50 -15.71
CA VAL A 410 19.52 15.77 -15.64
C VAL A 410 19.70 14.84 -16.85
N ALA A 411 20.90 14.83 -17.42
CA ALA A 411 21.31 13.89 -18.46
C ALA A 411 21.26 12.43 -17.93
N PRO A 412 20.92 11.44 -18.78
CA PRO A 412 20.86 11.52 -20.24
C PRO A 412 19.52 12.02 -20.82
N TYR A 413 18.45 12.06 -20.03
CA TYR A 413 17.10 12.41 -20.53
C TYR A 413 16.81 13.91 -20.52
N GLY A 414 17.59 14.71 -19.79
CA GLY A 414 17.56 16.16 -19.80
C GLY A 414 18.85 16.80 -20.34
N PRO A 415 18.83 18.12 -20.59
CA PRO A 415 19.92 18.80 -21.30
C PRO A 415 21.13 19.20 -20.43
N PHE A 416 21.09 18.98 -19.12
CA PHE A 416 22.14 19.40 -18.19
C PHE A 416 22.84 18.23 -17.54
N SER A 417 24.17 18.30 -17.38
CA SER A 417 24.88 17.31 -16.58
C SER A 417 24.54 17.46 -15.09
N ALA A 418 24.75 16.40 -14.31
CA ALA A 418 24.65 16.48 -12.85
C ALA A 418 25.56 17.59 -12.28
N THR A 419 26.74 17.80 -12.88
CA THR A 419 27.68 18.85 -12.49
C THR A 419 27.12 20.25 -12.72
N ASP A 420 26.43 20.51 -13.83
CA ASP A 420 25.82 21.82 -14.10
C ASP A 420 24.78 22.19 -13.03
N ILE A 421 23.94 21.21 -12.66
CA ILE A 421 22.93 21.37 -11.62
C ILE A 421 23.60 21.61 -10.26
N MET A 422 24.62 20.83 -9.91
CA MET A 422 25.40 21.02 -8.66
C MET A 422 26.05 22.41 -8.59
N ASN A 423 26.61 22.90 -9.69
CA ASN A 423 27.23 24.23 -9.75
C ASN A 423 26.22 25.33 -9.47
N SER A 424 25.01 25.22 -10.03
CA SER A 424 23.93 26.16 -9.75
C SER A 424 23.48 26.11 -8.28
N ILE A 425 23.26 24.91 -7.74
CA ILE A 425 22.92 24.71 -6.32
C ILE A 425 23.95 25.39 -5.42
N ASN A 426 25.25 25.19 -5.69
CA ASN A 426 26.34 25.77 -4.91
C ASN A 426 26.44 27.30 -5.06
N SER A 427 26.15 27.84 -6.25
CA SER A 427 26.11 29.28 -6.48
C SER A 427 25.03 29.96 -5.63
N ILE A 428 23.79 29.44 -5.66
CA ILE A 428 22.67 29.97 -4.84
C ILE A 428 23.00 29.84 -3.36
N ARG A 429 23.53 28.67 -2.94
CA ARG A 429 23.92 28.41 -1.55
C ARG A 429 24.94 29.44 -1.05
N THR A 430 25.95 29.74 -1.85
CA THR A 430 27.01 30.69 -1.51
C THR A 430 26.44 32.10 -1.34
N GLN A 431 25.59 32.54 -2.27
CA GLN A 431 24.95 33.86 -2.20
C GLN A 431 24.03 34.00 -0.97
N LEU A 432 23.25 32.96 -0.64
CA LEU A 432 22.39 32.97 0.56
C LEU A 432 23.22 32.96 1.86
N ARG A 433 24.29 32.18 1.93
CA ARG A 433 25.20 32.17 3.09
C ARG A 433 25.88 33.52 3.30
N ALA A 434 26.27 34.21 2.23
CA ALA A 434 26.81 35.57 2.31
C ALA A 434 25.81 36.57 2.91
N ALA A 435 24.50 36.32 2.74
CA ALA A 435 23.41 37.07 3.38
C ALA A 435 22.96 36.49 4.74
N ASN A 436 23.76 35.60 5.34
CA ASN A 436 23.45 34.88 6.58
C ASN A 436 22.08 34.17 6.55
N ARG A 437 21.78 33.52 5.42
CA ARG A 437 20.59 32.68 5.23
C ARG A 437 21.03 31.22 5.05
N ASN A 438 20.35 30.32 5.76
CA ASN A 438 20.55 28.89 5.64
C ASN A 438 19.23 28.22 5.22
N ILE A 439 18.99 28.18 3.92
CA ILE A 439 17.79 27.60 3.30
C ILE A 439 18.18 26.28 2.63
N PRO A 440 17.40 25.19 2.77
CA PRO A 440 17.64 23.95 2.04
C PRO A 440 17.59 24.15 0.52
N ILE A 441 18.58 23.62 -0.21
CA ILE A 441 18.63 23.71 -1.67
C ILE A 441 18.82 22.33 -2.27
N GLY A 442 18.03 22.01 -3.29
CA GLY A 442 18.01 20.71 -3.93
C GLY A 442 17.71 20.78 -5.42
N THR A 443 17.30 19.66 -5.98
CA THR A 443 16.87 19.52 -7.37
C THR A 443 15.71 18.53 -7.46
N VAL A 444 14.94 18.60 -8.56
CA VAL A 444 13.85 17.67 -8.87
C VAL A 444 14.14 16.89 -10.13
N GLN A 445 14.08 15.57 -10.09
CA GLN A 445 14.26 14.71 -11.26
C GLN A 445 13.23 13.57 -11.28
N ARG A 446 13.10 12.88 -12.42
CA ARG A 446 12.21 11.71 -12.52
C ARG A 446 12.75 10.60 -11.63
N ALA A 447 11.86 9.77 -11.11
CA ALA A 447 12.29 8.60 -10.36
C ALA A 447 13.18 7.66 -11.20
N CYS A 448 12.92 7.52 -12.51
CA CYS A 448 13.77 6.74 -13.38
C CYS A 448 15.20 7.32 -13.50
N ASP A 449 15.38 8.64 -13.50
CA ASP A 449 16.70 9.28 -13.50
C ASP A 449 17.46 8.94 -12.21
N TRP A 450 16.79 9.04 -11.06
CA TRP A 450 17.37 8.73 -9.75
C TRP A 450 17.73 7.24 -9.60
N LEU A 451 16.92 6.36 -10.19
CA LEU A 451 17.07 4.91 -10.05
C LEU A 451 18.00 4.30 -11.11
N ASP A 452 18.29 5.01 -12.20
CA ASP A 452 19.13 4.53 -13.31
C ASP A 452 20.49 4.00 -12.81
N PRO A 453 20.74 2.68 -12.93
CA PRO A 453 22.02 2.09 -12.55
C PRO A 453 23.19 2.62 -13.38
N ALA A 454 22.97 2.95 -14.67
CA ALA A 454 24.02 3.43 -15.56
C ALA A 454 24.48 4.85 -15.20
N ASN A 455 23.60 5.66 -14.60
CA ASN A 455 23.88 7.02 -14.16
C ASN A 455 24.14 7.15 -12.64
N ARG A 456 24.19 6.02 -11.91
CA ARG A 456 24.17 5.99 -10.44
C ARG A 456 25.22 6.87 -9.77
N ASN A 457 26.44 6.92 -10.30
CA ASN A 457 27.52 7.71 -9.71
C ASN A 457 27.23 9.21 -9.75
N ASN A 458 26.73 9.71 -10.88
CA ASN A 458 26.37 11.11 -11.05
C ASN A 458 25.18 11.48 -10.14
N MET A 459 24.20 10.59 -10.03
CA MET A 459 23.03 10.82 -9.18
C MET A 459 23.38 10.80 -7.69
N LEU A 460 24.31 9.95 -7.25
CA LEU A 460 24.83 9.97 -5.87
C LEU A 460 25.61 11.27 -5.56
N GLN A 461 26.38 11.80 -6.51
CA GLN A 461 27.05 13.10 -6.36
C GLN A 461 26.04 14.24 -6.27
N LEU A 462 25.04 14.25 -7.16
CA LEU A 462 23.98 15.25 -7.14
C LEU A 462 23.16 15.20 -5.84
N ALA A 463 22.84 14.00 -5.35
CA ALA A 463 22.18 13.78 -4.07
C ALA A 463 23.04 14.27 -2.87
N ALA A 464 24.36 14.11 -2.95
CA ALA A 464 25.27 14.60 -1.91
C ALA A 464 25.32 16.13 -1.87
N ALA A 465 25.28 16.80 -3.03
CA ALA A 465 25.25 18.26 -3.15
C ALA A 465 23.89 18.89 -2.78
N SER A 466 22.84 18.08 -2.71
CA SER A 466 21.46 18.51 -2.45
C SER A 466 21.08 18.34 -0.98
N ASP A 467 20.43 19.33 -0.40
CA ASP A 467 19.75 19.26 0.91
C ASP A 467 18.36 18.61 0.77
N VAL A 468 17.73 18.77 -0.40
CA VAL A 468 16.44 18.16 -0.78
C VAL A 468 16.60 17.38 -2.09
N ILE A 469 16.13 16.14 -2.12
CA ILE A 469 16.09 15.28 -3.30
C ILE A 469 14.62 15.18 -3.72
N GLY A 470 14.22 15.98 -4.71
CA GLY A 470 12.89 15.96 -5.27
C GLY A 470 12.74 14.83 -6.29
N VAL A 471 11.70 14.03 -6.11
CA VAL A 471 11.40 12.89 -6.99
C VAL A 471 10.00 13.05 -7.59
N ASN A 472 9.90 12.93 -8.91
CA ASN A 472 8.63 12.88 -9.62
C ASN A 472 8.26 11.42 -9.90
N ILE A 473 7.08 11.00 -9.45
CA ILE A 473 6.58 9.63 -9.57
C ILE A 473 5.15 9.68 -10.12
N TYR A 474 4.94 9.15 -11.32
CA TYR A 474 3.64 9.12 -11.99
C TYR A 474 3.21 7.70 -12.32
N PRO A 475 2.43 7.03 -11.45
CA PRO A 475 1.76 5.79 -11.82
C PRO A 475 0.86 5.94 -13.05
N PHE A 476 0.34 7.15 -13.30
CA PHE A 476 -0.45 7.48 -14.48
C PHE A 476 0.25 7.17 -15.82
N PHE A 477 1.58 7.27 -15.87
CA PHE A 477 2.38 7.00 -17.07
C PHE A 477 2.92 5.57 -17.15
N ASP A 478 2.41 4.65 -16.34
CA ASP A 478 2.86 3.26 -16.27
C ASP A 478 1.73 2.29 -16.63
N ASN A 479 1.95 1.41 -17.62
CA ASN A 479 0.95 0.40 -18.03
C ASN A 479 0.68 -0.66 -16.95
N GLY A 480 1.54 -0.79 -15.94
CA GLY A 480 1.34 -1.63 -14.77
C GLY A 480 0.37 -1.05 -13.75
N TYR A 481 -0.12 0.19 -13.94
CA TYR A 481 -1.07 0.80 -13.01
C TYR A 481 -2.39 0.02 -12.95
N GLN A 482 -2.84 -0.25 -11.73
CA GLN A 482 -4.10 -0.93 -11.45
C GLN A 482 -4.91 -0.09 -10.47
N SER A 483 -6.13 0.30 -10.86
CA SER A 483 -7.03 1.07 -10.00
C SER A 483 -7.44 0.32 -8.73
N SER A 484 -7.35 -1.02 -8.72
CA SER A 484 -7.57 -1.86 -7.54
C SER A 484 -6.45 -1.79 -6.50
N ASN A 485 -5.25 -1.33 -6.90
CA ASN A 485 -4.13 -1.08 -6.01
C ASN A 485 -3.39 0.21 -6.43
N PRO A 486 -4.03 1.37 -6.28
CA PRO A 486 -3.63 2.60 -6.94
C PRO A 486 -2.25 3.11 -6.50
N LEU A 487 -1.78 2.74 -5.30
CA LEU A 487 -0.50 3.21 -4.76
C LEU A 487 0.66 2.23 -4.93
N VAL A 488 0.46 1.05 -5.52
CA VAL A 488 1.50 0.01 -5.56
C VAL A 488 2.78 0.47 -6.25
N ILE A 489 2.65 1.18 -7.37
CA ILE A 489 3.78 1.71 -8.12
C ILE A 489 4.46 2.82 -7.32
N LEU A 490 3.69 3.74 -6.75
CA LEU A 490 4.23 4.79 -5.88
C LEU A 490 5.05 4.18 -4.74
N GLN A 491 4.50 3.18 -4.04
CA GLN A 491 5.16 2.54 -2.91
C GLN A 491 6.42 1.79 -3.34
N ALA A 492 6.36 1.05 -4.44
CA ALA A 492 7.51 0.30 -4.96
C ALA A 492 8.65 1.24 -5.34
N VAL A 493 8.37 2.29 -6.10
CA VAL A 493 9.36 3.27 -6.54
C VAL A 493 9.92 4.05 -5.35
N TRP A 494 9.06 4.48 -4.41
CA TRP A 494 9.51 5.17 -3.20
C TRP A 494 10.42 4.31 -2.34
N ASN A 495 10.08 3.02 -2.15
CA ASN A 495 10.92 2.09 -1.41
C ASN A 495 12.30 1.93 -2.06
N GLN A 496 12.37 1.82 -3.38
CA GLN A 496 13.65 1.78 -4.10
C GLN A 496 14.47 3.05 -3.88
N LEU A 497 13.84 4.23 -3.91
CA LEU A 497 14.50 5.50 -3.66
C LEU A 497 15.04 5.59 -2.23
N THR A 498 14.24 5.23 -1.23
CA THR A 498 14.65 5.24 0.19
C THR A 498 15.75 4.23 0.54
N ALA A 499 15.88 3.16 -0.27
CA ALA A 499 16.98 2.22 -0.17
C ALA A 499 18.32 2.81 -0.65
N ILE A 500 18.30 3.81 -1.53
CA ILE A 500 19.51 4.34 -2.18
C ILE A 500 19.90 5.70 -1.58
N PHE A 501 18.93 6.56 -1.33
CA PHE A 501 19.13 7.94 -0.94
C PHE A 501 18.66 8.18 0.51
N PRO A 502 19.29 9.11 1.25
CA PRO A 502 18.90 9.41 2.63
C PRO A 502 17.40 9.77 2.70
N PRO A 503 16.57 8.99 3.43
CA PRO A 503 15.13 9.23 3.43
C PRO A 503 14.75 10.63 3.93
N SER A 504 15.55 11.22 4.82
CA SER A 504 15.37 12.59 5.33
C SER A 504 15.43 13.68 4.24
N LYS A 505 16.14 13.43 3.13
CA LYS A 505 16.26 14.38 2.01
C LYS A 505 15.18 14.20 0.95
N LEU A 506 14.54 13.03 0.86
CA LEU A 506 13.58 12.72 -0.20
C LEU A 506 12.26 13.49 -0.02
N ARG A 507 11.74 14.06 -1.12
CA ARG A 507 10.42 14.71 -1.19
C ARG A 507 9.72 14.31 -2.48
N LEU A 508 8.45 13.88 -2.40
CA LEU A 508 7.64 13.55 -3.56
C LEU A 508 7.17 14.87 -4.21
N THR A 509 7.90 15.34 -5.21
CA THR A 509 7.74 16.70 -5.74
C THR A 509 6.72 16.81 -6.85
N GLU A 510 6.36 15.71 -7.50
CA GLU A 510 5.22 15.63 -8.41
C GLU A 510 4.61 14.24 -8.39
N ILE A 511 3.29 14.21 -8.29
CA ILE A 511 2.44 13.06 -8.52
C ILE A 511 1.08 13.56 -9.00
N GLY A 512 0.45 12.90 -9.97
CA GLY A 512 -0.84 13.35 -10.46
C GLY A 512 -1.51 12.34 -11.36
N PHE A 513 -2.77 12.61 -11.69
CA PHE A 513 -3.59 11.76 -12.53
C PHE A 513 -4.51 12.63 -13.39
N SER A 514 -4.38 12.54 -14.72
CA SER A 514 -5.13 13.43 -15.61
C SER A 514 -6.64 13.13 -15.58
N THR A 515 -7.44 14.20 -15.57
CA THR A 515 -8.91 14.13 -15.53
C THR A 515 -9.56 14.05 -16.92
N GLY A 516 -8.78 14.16 -18.01
CA GLY A 516 -9.31 14.20 -19.37
C GLY A 516 -8.23 14.17 -20.45
N GLY A 517 -8.66 14.20 -21.72
CA GLY A 517 -7.77 14.04 -22.88
C GLY A 517 -7.63 12.58 -23.33
N ALA A 518 -6.89 12.36 -24.42
CA ALA A 518 -6.59 11.02 -24.91
C ALA A 518 -5.56 10.31 -24.01
N PRO A 519 -5.63 8.98 -23.81
CA PRO A 519 -4.61 8.24 -23.08
C PRO A 519 -3.21 8.46 -23.65
N SER A 520 -2.20 8.37 -22.78
CA SER A 520 -0.80 8.48 -23.19
C SER A 520 -0.41 7.33 -24.11
N VAL A 521 0.44 7.60 -25.10
CA VAL A 521 0.95 6.57 -26.02
C VAL A 521 1.83 5.53 -25.32
N ILE A 522 2.47 5.90 -24.21
CA ILE A 522 3.31 4.99 -23.42
C ILE A 522 2.51 4.22 -22.37
N SER A 523 1.34 4.71 -21.96
CA SER A 523 0.43 4.05 -21.01
C SER A 523 -1.03 4.00 -21.51
N PRO A 524 -1.29 3.42 -22.70
CA PRO A 524 -2.61 3.49 -23.34
C PRO A 524 -3.74 2.83 -22.54
N ARG A 525 -3.41 1.98 -21.55
CA ARG A 525 -4.39 1.32 -20.67
C ARG A 525 -4.82 2.18 -19.49
N VAL A 526 -4.08 3.26 -19.19
CA VAL A 526 -4.38 4.16 -18.08
C VAL A 526 -5.23 5.31 -18.62
N LEU A 527 -6.53 5.24 -18.38
CA LEU A 527 -7.49 6.16 -18.97
C LEU A 527 -7.56 7.48 -18.18
N PRO A 528 -7.33 8.64 -18.81
CA PRO A 528 -7.58 9.95 -18.21
C PRO A 528 -9.09 10.12 -17.96
N SER A 529 -9.48 10.36 -16.71
CA SER A 529 -10.88 10.71 -16.37
C SER A 529 -10.95 11.35 -14.99
N LEU A 530 -11.94 12.22 -14.78
CA LEU A 530 -12.18 12.82 -13.46
C LEU A 530 -12.38 11.76 -12.38
N SER A 531 -13.11 10.69 -12.68
CA SER A 531 -13.37 9.57 -11.78
C SER A 531 -12.08 8.86 -11.36
N ASN A 532 -11.20 8.53 -12.31
CA ASN A 532 -9.93 7.88 -12.02
C ASN A 532 -8.98 8.78 -11.23
N SER A 533 -9.00 10.08 -11.53
CA SER A 533 -8.19 11.06 -10.81
C SER A 533 -8.63 11.22 -9.35
N ILE A 534 -9.94 11.27 -9.10
CA ILE A 534 -10.51 11.29 -7.74
C ILE A 534 -10.16 10.00 -6.99
N LEU A 535 -10.29 8.82 -7.63
CA LEU A 535 -9.93 7.53 -7.03
C LEU A 535 -8.46 7.53 -6.61
N PHE A 536 -7.57 7.94 -7.51
CA PHE A 536 -6.14 7.98 -7.24
C PHE A 536 -5.79 9.01 -6.16
N TYR A 537 -6.39 10.20 -6.19
CA TYR A 537 -6.18 11.23 -5.16
C TYR A 537 -6.65 10.77 -3.78
N ASN A 538 -7.83 10.16 -3.69
CA ASN A 538 -8.34 9.61 -2.42
C ASN A 538 -7.42 8.53 -1.87
N ALA A 539 -6.86 7.67 -2.72
CA ALA A 539 -5.86 6.72 -2.29
C ALA A 539 -4.58 7.43 -1.83
N PHE A 540 -4.08 8.39 -2.61
CA PHE A 540 -2.87 9.16 -2.32
C PHE A 540 -2.93 9.89 -0.99
N GLN A 541 -4.09 10.42 -0.59
CA GLN A 541 -4.29 11.04 0.73
C GLN A 541 -4.01 10.09 1.90
N ASN A 542 -4.08 8.77 1.67
CA ASN A 542 -3.79 7.73 2.65
C ASN A 542 -2.39 7.12 2.48
N TRP A 543 -1.55 7.67 1.60
CA TRP A 543 -0.20 7.17 1.40
C TRP A 543 0.65 7.37 2.67
N GLN A 544 1.24 6.29 3.17
CA GLN A 544 2.09 6.29 4.36
C GLN A 544 3.43 5.65 4.03
N PRO A 545 4.43 6.42 3.57
CA PRO A 545 5.76 5.87 3.32
C PRO A 545 6.40 5.41 4.64
N ALA A 546 6.98 4.21 4.65
CA ALA A 546 7.64 3.64 5.83
C ALA A 546 8.92 4.41 6.26
N ALA A 547 9.54 5.12 5.32
CA ALA A 547 10.71 5.96 5.57
C ALA A 547 10.74 7.17 4.63
N GLY A 548 11.34 8.26 5.11
CA GLY A 548 11.34 9.54 4.41
C GLY A 548 9.98 10.21 4.47
N GLY A 549 9.62 10.91 3.41
CA GLY A 549 8.38 11.69 3.37
C GLY A 549 8.62 13.13 3.84
N GLY A 550 7.57 13.77 4.34
CA GLY A 550 7.51 15.22 4.51
C GLY A 550 6.44 15.77 3.59
N GLU A 551 6.76 16.78 2.79
CA GLU A 551 5.83 17.34 1.82
C GLU A 551 5.72 16.48 0.55
N ALA A 552 4.50 16.28 0.09
CA ALA A 552 4.22 15.59 -1.17
C ALA A 552 3.25 16.40 -2.03
N PHE A 553 3.59 16.61 -3.30
CA PHE A 553 2.95 17.62 -4.13
C PHE A 553 2.13 17.02 -5.27
N TRP A 554 0.82 17.28 -5.24
CA TRP A 554 -0.05 16.94 -6.36
C TRP A 554 0.23 17.86 -7.56
N TYR A 555 0.38 17.27 -8.73
CA TYR A 555 0.41 17.95 -10.01
C TYR A 555 -0.99 17.88 -10.63
N THR A 556 -1.76 18.97 -10.68
CA THR A 556 -1.44 20.37 -10.30
C THR A 556 -2.69 21.10 -9.75
N MET A 557 -2.59 22.38 -9.36
CA MET A 557 -3.74 23.14 -8.85
C MET A 557 -4.77 23.44 -9.94
N PHE A 558 -4.32 23.91 -11.11
CA PHE A 558 -5.18 24.39 -12.19
C PHE A 558 -4.86 23.67 -13.50
N ASP A 559 -5.90 23.39 -14.27
CA ASP A 559 -5.75 23.00 -15.68
C ASP A 559 -5.07 24.08 -16.50
N LEU A 560 -4.39 23.65 -17.56
CA LEU A 560 -3.85 24.57 -18.54
C LEU A 560 -4.98 25.15 -19.40
N ARG A 561 -4.73 26.33 -19.96
CA ARG A 561 -5.69 26.95 -20.88
C ARG A 561 -5.81 26.14 -22.17
N PRO A 562 -6.96 26.21 -22.87
CA PRO A 562 -7.12 25.57 -24.18
C PRO A 562 -6.13 26.07 -25.25
N ASP A 563 -5.65 27.31 -25.14
CA ASP A 563 -4.66 27.93 -26.04
C ASP A 563 -3.21 27.67 -25.62
N ASP A 564 -2.97 26.95 -24.52
CA ASP A 564 -1.64 26.49 -24.15
C ASP A 564 -1.14 25.46 -25.19
N ARG A 565 0.07 25.69 -25.69
CA ARG A 565 0.79 24.87 -26.67
C ARG A 565 2.15 24.41 -26.16
N THR A 566 2.46 24.69 -24.90
CA THR A 566 3.73 24.31 -24.25
C THR A 566 3.78 22.82 -23.95
N GLN A 567 2.62 22.17 -23.83
CA GLN A 567 2.51 20.73 -23.64
C GLN A 567 2.03 20.04 -24.93
N PRO A 568 2.75 19.00 -25.41
CA PRO A 568 2.46 18.36 -26.69
C PRO A 568 1.28 17.38 -26.62
N ALA A 569 0.99 16.80 -25.46
CA ALA A 569 -0.10 15.84 -25.28
C ALA A 569 -1.34 16.52 -24.66
N GLU A 570 -2.52 16.28 -25.23
CA GLU A 570 -3.76 16.90 -24.76
C GLU A 570 -4.09 16.57 -23.30
N LEU A 571 -3.75 15.37 -22.82
CA LEU A 571 -3.96 14.95 -21.44
C LEU A 571 -3.27 15.86 -20.41
N GLU A 572 -2.20 16.56 -20.79
CA GLU A 572 -1.41 17.42 -19.90
C GLU A 572 -2.19 18.66 -19.48
N LYS A 573 -3.21 19.03 -20.24
CA LYS A 573 -4.06 20.18 -19.91
C LYS A 573 -5.00 19.91 -18.73
N TYR A 574 -5.19 18.64 -18.33
CA TYR A 574 -6.29 18.22 -17.46
C TYR A 574 -5.86 17.66 -16.09
N PHE A 575 -4.66 17.96 -15.59
CA PHE A 575 -4.17 17.50 -14.27
C PHE A 575 -4.65 18.34 -13.08
N GLY A 576 -5.30 19.48 -13.32
CA GLY A 576 -5.74 20.41 -12.28
C GLY A 576 -6.83 19.86 -11.37
N PHE A 577 -6.87 20.30 -10.11
CA PHE A 577 -8.07 20.20 -9.29
C PHE A 577 -9.18 21.15 -9.76
N PHE A 578 -8.76 22.32 -10.25
CA PHE A 578 -9.62 23.35 -10.80
C PHE A 578 -9.43 23.40 -12.32
N THR A 579 -10.48 23.81 -13.03
CA THR A 579 -10.33 24.24 -14.43
C THR A 579 -9.44 25.48 -14.50
N TRP A 580 -9.01 25.83 -15.71
CA TRP A 580 -8.21 27.04 -15.94
C TRP A 580 -8.91 28.35 -15.55
N GLN A 581 -10.23 28.32 -15.30
CA GLN A 581 -11.05 29.46 -14.87
C GLN A 581 -11.41 29.41 -13.36
N HIS A 582 -10.57 28.77 -12.55
CA HIS A 582 -10.79 28.63 -11.09
C HIS A 582 -12.09 27.91 -10.70
N THR A 583 -12.68 27.10 -11.60
CA THR A 583 -13.88 26.31 -11.27
C THR A 583 -13.46 24.94 -10.73
N ALA A 584 -13.92 24.57 -9.53
CA ALA A 584 -13.62 23.26 -8.96
C ALA A 584 -14.22 22.15 -9.84
N LYS A 585 -13.45 21.10 -10.12
CA LYS A 585 -13.93 19.99 -10.95
C LYS A 585 -14.88 19.03 -10.22
N ALA A 586 -14.70 18.89 -8.91
CA ALA A 586 -15.57 18.10 -8.06
C ALA A 586 -15.51 18.61 -6.61
N ALA A 587 -16.54 18.31 -5.82
CA ALA A 587 -16.52 18.53 -4.38
C ALA A 587 -15.42 17.67 -3.75
N ASN A 588 -14.71 18.22 -2.75
CA ASN A 588 -13.64 17.53 -2.02
C ASN A 588 -12.45 17.07 -2.89
N PHE A 589 -12.28 17.66 -4.08
CA PHE A 589 -11.16 17.43 -4.99
C PHE A 589 -10.58 18.81 -5.39
N PRO A 590 -9.72 19.42 -4.55
CA PRO A 590 -9.02 18.82 -3.41
C PRO A 590 -9.82 18.95 -2.10
N LEU A 591 -9.37 18.25 -1.06
CA LEU A 591 -9.96 18.37 0.27
C LEU A 591 -9.68 19.77 0.87
N PRO A 592 -10.68 20.47 1.42
CA PRO A 592 -10.46 21.72 2.12
C PRO A 592 -9.54 21.56 3.33
N ARG A 593 -8.71 22.57 3.61
CA ARG A 593 -7.86 22.60 4.79
C ARG A 593 -8.73 22.78 6.05
N GLN A 594 -8.58 21.93 7.06
CA GLN A 594 -9.27 22.11 8.34
C GLN A 594 -8.75 23.36 9.08
N ALA A 595 -9.67 24.21 9.54
CA ALA A 595 -9.35 25.41 10.28
C ALA A 595 -8.78 25.04 11.67
N GLY A 596 -7.49 25.34 11.92
CA GLY A 596 -6.84 25.14 13.23
C GLY A 596 -5.57 24.28 13.23
N ALA A 597 -5.20 23.65 12.12
CA ALA A 597 -3.94 22.90 12.03
C ALA A 597 -2.73 23.85 11.97
N VAL A 598 -2.13 24.12 13.13
CA VAL A 598 -0.81 24.74 13.24
C VAL A 598 0.23 23.74 12.70
N LEU A 599 1.00 24.17 11.70
CA LEU A 599 2.12 23.37 11.17
C LEU A 599 3.11 23.08 12.30
N PRO A 600 3.60 21.84 12.48
CA PRO A 600 4.78 21.60 13.30
C PRO A 600 5.93 22.49 12.80
N ALA A 601 6.63 23.15 13.71
CA ALA A 601 7.81 23.93 13.34
C ALA A 601 8.84 23.01 12.64
N PRO A 602 9.58 23.51 11.63
CA PRO A 602 10.67 22.76 11.03
C PRO A 602 11.65 22.30 12.11
N GLN A 603 11.99 21.01 12.15
CA GLN A 603 13.10 20.56 12.98
C GLN A 603 14.38 21.29 12.51
N PRO A 604 15.13 21.95 13.41
CA PRO A 604 16.42 22.53 13.05
C PRO A 604 17.37 21.41 12.58
N PRO A 605 18.29 21.70 11.64
CA PRO A 605 19.29 20.74 11.23
C PRO A 605 20.10 20.31 12.45
N SER A 606 20.22 19.00 12.66
CA SER A 606 21.09 18.44 13.68
C SER A 606 22.50 19.04 13.55
N PRO A 607 23.12 19.48 14.66
CA PRO A 607 24.46 20.05 14.61
C PRO A 607 25.47 19.03 14.05
N PRO A 608 26.60 19.49 13.46
CA PRO A 608 27.64 18.61 12.96
C PRO A 608 28.11 17.69 14.08
N ILE A 609 28.08 16.39 13.84
CA ILE A 609 28.66 15.41 14.76
C ILE A 609 30.17 15.68 14.80
N THR A 610 30.62 16.36 15.84
CA THR A 610 32.02 16.37 16.25
C THR A 610 32.42 14.94 16.57
N THR A 611 33.40 14.43 15.84
CA THR A 611 34.02 13.13 16.01
C THR A 611 34.65 13.02 17.39
N THR A 612 33.98 12.37 18.33
CA THR A 612 34.62 11.79 19.51
C THR A 612 34.97 10.33 19.23
N ALA A 613 36.10 9.90 19.79
CA ALA A 613 36.68 8.57 19.60
C ALA A 613 35.70 7.44 20.01
N PRO A 614 35.85 6.22 19.43
CA PRO A 614 34.93 5.13 19.68
C PRO A 614 34.85 4.77 21.17
N PRO A 615 33.67 4.45 21.72
CA PRO A 615 33.57 3.95 23.07
C PRO A 615 34.23 2.56 23.19
N PRO A 616 34.69 2.17 24.39
CA PRO A 616 35.25 0.84 24.63
C PRO A 616 34.21 -0.26 24.32
N PRO A 617 34.65 -1.50 24.05
CA PRO A 617 33.74 -2.59 23.72
C PRO A 617 32.71 -2.80 24.86
N PRO A 618 31.45 -3.14 24.52
CA PRO A 618 30.45 -3.44 25.54
C PRO A 618 30.87 -4.68 26.36
N PRO A 619 30.40 -4.82 27.61
CA PRO A 619 30.59 -6.03 28.40
C PRO A 619 29.99 -7.27 27.69
N PRO A 620 30.39 -8.50 28.06
CA PRO A 620 29.84 -9.74 27.49
C PRO A 620 28.32 -9.75 27.52
N ALA A 621 27.71 -10.16 26.40
CA ALA A 621 26.26 -10.22 26.24
C ALA A 621 25.60 -11.11 27.30
N PRO A 622 24.38 -10.77 27.77
CA PRO A 622 23.61 -11.64 28.65
C PRO A 622 23.34 -13.01 27.99
N VAL A 623 23.28 -14.05 28.81
CA VAL A 623 23.01 -15.44 28.40
C VAL A 623 21.70 -15.49 27.60
N SER A 624 21.74 -15.84 26.32
CA SER A 624 20.55 -15.92 25.47
C SER A 624 19.89 -17.28 25.59
N ASN A 625 18.59 -17.31 25.87
CA ASN A 625 17.80 -18.54 25.77
C ASN A 625 17.12 -18.57 24.39
N GLY A 626 17.60 -19.43 23.49
CA GLY A 626 17.00 -19.68 22.18
C GLY A 626 17.70 -19.03 20.99
N PHE A 627 17.15 -19.27 19.80
CA PHE A 627 17.74 -18.86 18.52
C PHE A 627 17.78 -17.33 18.36
N THR A 628 18.96 -16.82 18.02
CA THR A 628 19.22 -15.40 17.70
C THR A 628 18.62 -15.01 16.34
N GLY A 629 18.59 -15.94 15.39
CA GLY A 629 18.10 -15.69 14.03
C GLY A 629 17.96 -16.97 13.21
N VAL A 630 17.73 -16.80 11.91
CA VAL A 630 17.47 -17.89 10.94
C VAL A 630 18.22 -17.67 9.63
N LEU A 631 18.59 -18.75 8.93
CA LEU A 631 19.08 -18.65 7.56
C LEU A 631 17.93 -18.37 6.58
N TYR A 632 18.10 -17.30 5.82
CA TYR A 632 17.19 -16.89 4.76
C TYR A 632 17.80 -17.09 3.37
N SER A 633 16.97 -17.59 2.46
CA SER A 633 17.19 -17.57 1.01
C SER A 633 15.84 -17.53 0.28
N PRO A 634 15.74 -16.92 -0.90
CA PRO A 634 14.50 -16.86 -1.68
C PRO A 634 14.24 -18.13 -2.51
N PHE A 635 14.97 -19.24 -2.26
CA PHE A 635 14.95 -20.43 -3.12
C PHE A 635 13.60 -21.16 -3.13
N HIS A 636 12.72 -20.82 -2.19
CA HIS A 636 11.36 -21.32 -2.15
C HIS A 636 10.40 -20.58 -3.10
N ALA A 637 10.75 -19.35 -3.52
CA ALA A 637 9.88 -18.45 -4.26
C ALA A 637 9.82 -18.80 -5.75
N ASP A 638 8.63 -18.79 -6.36
CA ASP A 638 8.40 -19.09 -7.79
C ASP A 638 9.21 -18.20 -8.72
N GLU A 639 9.45 -16.98 -8.28
CA GLU A 639 10.28 -15.97 -8.93
C GLU A 639 11.77 -16.36 -8.99
N TYR A 640 12.27 -17.18 -8.06
CA TYR A 640 13.65 -17.62 -8.08
C TYR A 640 13.82 -18.97 -8.83
N PRO A 641 14.78 -19.08 -9.77
CA PRO A 641 15.61 -18.02 -10.38
C PRO A 641 14.98 -17.41 -11.65
N ASN A 642 13.74 -17.77 -11.98
CA ASN A 642 13.18 -17.65 -13.33
C ASN A 642 12.52 -16.30 -13.64
N ASP A 643 12.18 -15.50 -12.63
CA ASP A 643 11.54 -14.20 -12.74
C ASP A 643 12.20 -13.18 -11.80
N VAL A 644 13.41 -12.78 -12.16
CA VAL A 644 14.25 -11.86 -11.38
C VAL A 644 13.58 -10.49 -11.21
N ASN A 645 12.67 -10.09 -12.11
CA ASN A 645 11.93 -8.83 -12.02
C ASN A 645 10.99 -8.80 -10.81
N ASN A 646 10.42 -9.96 -10.44
CA ASN A 646 9.53 -10.09 -9.29
C ASN A 646 10.23 -10.61 -8.03
N LEU A 647 11.49 -11.04 -8.13
CA LEU A 647 12.27 -11.58 -7.00
C LEU A 647 12.39 -10.60 -5.82
N ALA A 648 12.50 -9.30 -6.07
CA ALA A 648 12.53 -8.28 -5.03
C ALA A 648 11.22 -8.23 -4.21
N ALA A 649 10.06 -8.40 -4.88
CA ALA A 649 8.77 -8.45 -4.22
C ALA A 649 8.64 -9.74 -3.37
N ALA A 650 9.10 -10.87 -3.90
CA ALA A 650 9.16 -12.13 -3.16
C ALA A 650 10.00 -12.02 -1.88
N ILE A 651 11.22 -11.46 -1.99
CA ILE A 651 12.10 -11.22 -0.83
C ILE A 651 11.41 -10.33 0.21
N THR A 652 10.70 -9.29 -0.24
CA THR A 652 9.97 -8.38 0.66
C THR A 652 8.91 -9.12 1.47
N LEU A 653 8.10 -9.95 0.82
CA LEU A 653 7.09 -10.77 1.49
C LEU A 653 7.74 -11.76 2.49
N ASP A 654 8.87 -12.34 2.11
CA ASP A 654 9.56 -13.32 2.93
C ASP A 654 10.06 -12.71 4.24
N LEU A 655 10.70 -11.55 4.16
CA LEU A 655 11.29 -10.88 5.33
C LEU A 655 10.22 -10.31 6.26
N GLN A 656 9.05 -9.93 5.74
CA GLN A 656 7.90 -9.52 6.55
C GLN A 656 7.46 -10.64 7.51
N VAL A 657 7.37 -11.88 7.01
CA VAL A 657 6.97 -13.04 7.82
C VAL A 657 8.07 -13.44 8.81
N ILE A 658 9.34 -13.30 8.41
CA ILE A 658 10.49 -13.59 9.27
C ILE A 658 10.57 -12.61 10.44
N ARG A 659 10.39 -11.30 10.22
CA ARG A 659 10.55 -10.27 11.25
C ARG A 659 9.60 -10.43 12.44
N ALA A 660 8.45 -11.05 12.22
CA ALA A 660 7.49 -11.38 13.28
C ALA A 660 7.99 -12.46 14.28
N ARG A 661 9.09 -13.16 13.95
CA ARG A 661 9.59 -14.34 14.67
C ARG A 661 11.06 -14.26 15.03
N PHE A 662 11.87 -13.60 14.21
CA PHE A 662 13.30 -13.45 14.43
C PHE A 662 13.71 -11.97 14.28
N PRO A 663 14.60 -11.47 15.16
CA PRO A 663 15.15 -10.12 15.06
C PRO A 663 16.32 -10.03 14.06
N ALA A 664 16.84 -11.18 13.62
CA ALA A 664 18.01 -11.24 12.76
C ALA A 664 17.87 -12.35 11.71
N ILE A 665 18.48 -12.12 10.55
CA ILE A 665 18.67 -13.11 9.50
C ILE A 665 20.15 -13.26 9.19
N ARG A 666 20.53 -14.46 8.77
CA ARG A 666 21.77 -14.69 8.03
C ARG A 666 21.45 -15.11 6.61
N THR A 667 22.36 -14.84 5.69
CA THR A 667 22.29 -15.34 4.31
C THR A 667 23.57 -16.09 3.94
N ALA A 668 23.52 -16.92 2.90
CA ALA A 668 24.72 -17.49 2.29
C ALA A 668 25.29 -16.58 1.17
N TYR A 669 24.47 -15.66 0.64
CA TYR A 669 24.80 -14.76 -0.46
C TYR A 669 24.46 -13.31 -0.11
N ALA A 670 25.20 -12.38 -0.71
CA ALA A 670 25.03 -10.94 -0.53
C ALA A 670 23.97 -10.37 -1.49
N ASN A 671 23.84 -11.02 -2.65
CA ASN A 671 22.78 -10.79 -3.61
C ASN A 671 22.29 -12.10 -4.23
N PHE A 672 21.07 -12.08 -4.75
CA PHE A 672 20.46 -13.18 -5.49
C PHE A 672 20.16 -12.70 -6.91
N TYR A 673 20.94 -13.15 -7.91
CA TYR A 673 20.86 -12.67 -9.30
C TYR A 673 20.93 -11.13 -9.43
N GLY A 674 21.82 -10.49 -8.67
CA GLY A 674 22.02 -9.03 -8.70
C GLY A 674 21.04 -8.24 -7.82
N ILE A 675 20.12 -8.90 -7.13
CA ILE A 675 19.25 -8.27 -6.12
C ILE A 675 19.92 -8.34 -4.74
N ASP A 676 20.45 -7.22 -4.27
CA ASP A 676 21.10 -7.09 -2.96
C ASP A 676 20.13 -7.31 -1.81
N ILE A 677 20.48 -8.14 -0.82
CA ILE A 677 19.57 -8.44 0.30
C ILE A 677 19.56 -7.35 1.40
N ALA A 678 20.66 -6.60 1.53
CA ALA A 678 20.83 -5.63 2.61
C ALA A 678 19.76 -4.53 2.69
N PRO A 679 19.30 -3.93 1.56
CA PRO A 679 18.18 -2.99 1.57
C PRO A 679 16.89 -3.58 2.17
N PHE A 680 16.56 -4.82 1.82
CA PHE A 680 15.34 -5.48 2.31
C PHE A 680 15.44 -5.78 3.80
N ALA A 681 16.59 -6.30 4.27
CA ALA A 681 16.83 -6.52 5.69
C ALA A 681 16.72 -5.21 6.50
N ALA A 682 17.26 -4.12 5.97
CA ALA A 682 17.17 -2.79 6.58
C ALA A 682 15.72 -2.31 6.68
N ALA A 683 14.93 -2.49 5.61
CA ALA A 683 13.51 -2.08 5.57
C ALA A 683 12.65 -2.78 6.64
N PHE A 684 13.00 -4.02 7.01
CA PHE A 684 12.32 -4.76 8.07
C PHE A 684 13.00 -4.66 9.44
N ASN A 685 14.00 -3.80 9.59
CA ASN A 685 14.78 -3.64 10.82
C ASN A 685 15.29 -5.00 11.36
N LEU A 686 15.79 -5.85 10.43
CA LEU A 686 16.44 -7.11 10.75
C LEU A 686 17.95 -6.88 10.86
N GLN A 687 18.57 -7.38 11.92
CA GLN A 687 20.04 -7.49 11.95
C GLN A 687 20.50 -8.53 10.91
N LEU A 688 21.51 -8.19 10.13
CA LEU A 688 21.93 -8.98 8.97
C LEU A 688 23.36 -9.49 9.14
N TYR A 689 23.48 -10.82 9.18
CA TYR A 689 24.74 -11.54 9.02
C TYR A 689 24.86 -11.90 7.55
N LEU A 690 25.46 -10.98 6.79
CA LEU A 690 25.46 -11.00 5.33
C LEU A 690 26.44 -12.06 4.81
N GLY A 691 25.91 -13.09 4.16
CA GLY A 691 26.74 -14.05 3.44
C GLY A 691 27.41 -13.41 2.23
N VAL A 692 28.64 -13.83 1.93
CA VAL A 692 29.37 -13.51 0.72
C VAL A 692 29.75 -14.83 0.09
N GLY A 693 28.90 -15.31 -0.82
CA GLY A 693 29.01 -16.63 -1.42
C GLY A 693 30.32 -16.74 -2.21
N MET A 694 31.19 -17.67 -1.81
CA MET A 694 32.44 -17.95 -2.53
C MET A 694 32.19 -18.90 -3.69
N THR A 695 32.88 -18.65 -4.79
CA THR A 695 32.92 -19.51 -5.98
C THR A 695 34.24 -19.30 -6.72
N ARG A 696 34.62 -20.28 -7.55
CA ARG A 696 35.70 -20.09 -8.54
C ARG A 696 35.19 -19.48 -9.86
N GLU A 697 33.88 -19.26 -9.98
CA GLU A 697 33.26 -18.63 -11.14
C GLU A 697 33.43 -17.10 -11.13
N ASN A 698 33.17 -16.48 -12.29
CA ASN A 698 33.40 -15.05 -12.51
C ASN A 698 32.41 -14.12 -11.79
N TRP A 699 31.41 -14.65 -11.08
CA TRP A 699 30.41 -13.85 -10.36
C TRP A 699 30.78 -13.55 -8.90
N TYR A 700 31.86 -14.14 -8.35
CA TYR A 700 32.34 -13.81 -7.00
C TYR A 700 32.54 -12.30 -6.76
N PRO A 701 33.14 -11.52 -7.70
CA PRO A 701 33.28 -10.07 -7.54
C PRO A 701 31.96 -9.32 -7.32
N ALA A 702 30.84 -9.81 -7.86
CA ALA A 702 29.53 -9.21 -7.64
C ALA A 702 29.08 -9.36 -6.17
N GLN A 703 29.33 -10.52 -5.55
CA GLN A 703 29.05 -10.75 -4.13
C GLN A 703 29.90 -9.83 -3.24
N VAL A 704 31.19 -9.68 -3.57
CA VAL A 704 32.11 -8.76 -2.88
C VAL A 704 31.62 -7.31 -2.99
N ALA A 705 31.26 -6.86 -4.19
CA ALA A 705 30.75 -5.51 -4.40
C ALA A 705 29.47 -5.24 -3.60
N SER A 706 28.56 -6.21 -3.56
CA SER A 706 27.31 -6.14 -2.79
C SER A 706 27.57 -6.05 -1.29
N ALA A 707 28.55 -6.82 -0.78
CA ALA A 707 28.94 -6.78 0.62
C ALA A 707 29.56 -5.43 1.02
N VAL A 708 30.42 -4.86 0.17
CA VAL A 708 30.98 -3.53 0.39
C VAL A 708 29.89 -2.45 0.36
N ALA A 709 28.96 -2.54 -0.60
CA ALA A 709 27.81 -1.64 -0.68
C ALA A 709 26.93 -1.75 0.57
N ALA A 710 26.64 -2.96 1.03
CA ALA A 710 25.86 -3.22 2.23
C ALA A 710 26.48 -2.56 3.47
N VAL A 711 27.79 -2.73 3.69
CA VAL A 711 28.50 -2.08 4.81
C VAL A 711 28.53 -0.57 4.66
N LYS A 712 28.63 -0.05 3.43
CA LYS A 712 28.68 1.39 3.17
C LYS A 712 27.34 2.08 3.43
N TYR A 713 26.25 1.49 2.95
CA TYR A 713 24.94 2.14 2.91
C TYR A 713 24.00 1.69 4.05
N PHE A 714 24.19 0.48 4.59
CA PHE A 714 23.36 -0.08 5.67
C PHE A 714 24.18 -0.51 6.91
N PRO A 715 25.01 0.38 7.47
CA PRO A 715 25.93 0.02 8.56
C PRO A 715 25.25 -0.36 9.87
N SER A 716 24.02 0.11 10.12
CA SER A 716 23.24 -0.26 11.29
C SER A 716 22.54 -1.61 11.14
N THR A 717 22.45 -2.11 9.90
CA THR A 717 21.80 -3.38 9.56
C THR A 717 22.82 -4.51 9.49
N VAL A 718 23.99 -4.27 8.89
CA VAL A 718 25.03 -5.31 8.74
C VAL A 718 25.78 -5.52 10.05
N ALA A 719 25.49 -6.64 10.72
CA ALA A 719 26.14 -7.03 11.97
C ALA A 719 27.49 -7.73 11.74
N ALA A 720 27.57 -8.56 10.70
CA ALA A 720 28.79 -9.28 10.32
C ALA A 720 28.77 -9.64 8.82
N LEU A 721 29.97 -9.85 8.26
CA LEU A 721 30.16 -10.40 6.92
C LEU A 721 30.65 -11.86 7.02
N ILE A 722 29.97 -12.77 6.35
CA ILE A 722 30.26 -14.22 6.39
C ILE A 722 30.75 -14.66 5.02
N VAL A 723 32.06 -14.80 4.85
CA VAL A 723 32.72 -15.15 3.58
C VAL A 723 32.81 -16.67 3.46
N GLY A 724 32.08 -17.23 2.51
CA GLY A 724 31.97 -18.67 2.32
C GLY A 724 31.04 -19.36 3.32
N ASN A 725 30.30 -20.37 2.83
CA ASN A 725 29.35 -21.15 3.60
C ASN A 725 29.47 -22.63 3.20
N GLU A 726 29.94 -23.49 4.11
CA GLU A 726 30.15 -24.92 3.88
C GLU A 726 30.91 -25.24 2.60
N CYS A 727 31.94 -24.44 2.30
CA CYS A 727 32.73 -24.50 1.07
C CYS A 727 34.17 -24.99 1.30
N ALA A 728 34.60 -25.10 2.56
CA ALA A 728 35.89 -25.67 2.91
C ALA A 728 35.89 -27.19 2.67
N TYR A 729 36.82 -27.68 1.86
CA TYR A 729 36.98 -29.11 1.57
C TYR A 729 35.72 -29.80 1.01
N THR A 730 34.85 -29.02 0.36
CA THR A 730 33.55 -29.42 -0.23
C THR A 730 33.31 -28.63 -1.53
N GLY A 731 32.44 -29.13 -2.41
CA GLY A 731 32.05 -28.42 -3.64
C GLY A 731 33.25 -28.02 -4.50
N ASP A 732 33.40 -26.72 -4.75
CA ASP A 732 34.53 -26.07 -5.47
C ASP A 732 35.93 -26.29 -4.84
N TYR A 733 35.98 -27.02 -3.71
CA TYR A 733 37.17 -27.47 -3.01
C TYR A 733 38.09 -26.30 -2.61
N PHE A 734 37.57 -25.41 -1.76
CA PHE A 734 38.40 -24.39 -1.13
C PHE A 734 39.15 -24.98 0.06
N VAL A 735 40.44 -24.68 0.16
CA VAL A 735 41.20 -24.93 1.40
C VAL A 735 41.06 -23.71 2.32
N GLY A 736 41.41 -23.85 3.59
CA GLY A 736 41.30 -22.78 4.59
C GLY A 736 42.07 -21.52 4.19
N SER A 737 43.25 -21.66 3.59
CA SER A 737 44.02 -20.53 3.06
C SER A 737 43.32 -19.74 1.94
N ASP A 738 42.51 -20.38 1.09
CA ASP A 738 41.71 -19.68 0.08
C ASP A 738 40.70 -18.74 0.76
N ILE A 739 40.04 -19.23 1.81
CA ILE A 739 39.03 -18.48 2.57
C ILE A 739 39.68 -17.38 3.41
N VAL A 740 40.85 -17.63 4.00
CA VAL A 740 41.66 -16.60 4.70
C VAL A 740 42.00 -15.46 3.76
N ASN A 741 42.42 -15.77 2.53
CA ASN A 741 42.76 -14.75 1.53
C ASN A 741 41.51 -13.94 1.14
N ALA A 742 40.38 -14.59 0.93
CA ALA A 742 39.10 -13.94 0.62
C ALA A 742 38.63 -13.01 1.76
N ILE A 743 38.70 -13.45 3.01
CA ILE A 743 38.39 -12.64 4.20
C ILE A 743 39.33 -11.43 4.26
N SER A 744 40.64 -11.64 4.09
CA SER A 744 41.64 -10.58 4.19
C SER A 744 41.45 -9.53 3.09
N ALA A 745 41.18 -9.97 1.86
CA ALA A 745 40.90 -9.09 0.72
C ALA A 745 39.62 -8.27 0.95
N LEU A 746 38.54 -8.90 1.40
CA LEU A 746 37.29 -8.20 1.68
C LEU A 746 37.43 -7.23 2.87
N LYS A 747 38.14 -7.60 3.94
CA LYS A 747 38.47 -6.70 5.07
C LYS A 747 39.19 -5.44 4.56
N ALA A 748 40.22 -5.61 3.74
CA ALA A 748 40.97 -4.50 3.17
C ALA A 748 40.08 -3.62 2.27
N GLN A 749 39.26 -4.23 1.41
CA GLN A 749 38.39 -3.51 0.50
C GLN A 749 37.28 -2.73 1.22
N VAL A 750 36.63 -3.34 2.21
CA VAL A 750 35.63 -2.68 3.06
C VAL A 750 36.26 -1.51 3.79
N LYS A 751 37.43 -1.70 4.42
CA LYS A 751 38.12 -0.62 5.14
C LYS A 751 38.50 0.52 4.21
N ALA A 752 39.04 0.21 3.04
CA ALA A 752 39.47 1.21 2.06
C ALA A 752 38.29 2.00 1.49
N GLN A 753 37.17 1.35 1.17
CA GLN A 753 36.05 1.98 0.46
C GLN A 753 34.99 2.59 1.39
N THR A 754 34.92 2.15 2.65
CA THR A 754 33.88 2.59 3.59
C THR A 754 34.43 3.25 4.85
N GLY A 755 35.73 3.12 5.12
CA GLY A 755 36.36 3.55 6.37
C GLY A 755 36.00 2.67 7.59
N ARG A 756 35.06 1.73 7.45
CA ARG A 756 34.53 0.91 8.55
C ARG A 756 35.32 -0.38 8.76
N VAL A 757 35.24 -0.89 9.98
CA VAL A 757 35.67 -2.24 10.36
C VAL A 757 34.42 -2.95 10.84
N VAL A 758 34.10 -4.08 10.21
CA VAL A 758 32.92 -4.90 10.51
C VAL A 758 33.41 -6.31 10.84
N PRO A 759 32.86 -6.99 11.86
CA PRO A 759 33.20 -8.38 12.15
C PRO A 759 33.05 -9.24 10.90
N MET A 760 34.10 -10.02 10.59
CA MET A 760 34.09 -10.85 9.39
C MET A 760 34.67 -12.23 9.67
N GLY A 761 34.04 -13.25 9.09
CA GLY A 761 34.53 -14.62 9.22
C GLY A 761 33.85 -15.55 8.23
N THR A 762 33.61 -16.80 8.61
CA THR A 762 33.10 -17.83 7.71
C THR A 762 32.21 -18.82 8.45
N VAL A 763 31.39 -19.59 7.71
CA VAL A 763 30.59 -20.69 8.24
C VAL A 763 31.02 -21.99 7.57
N GLN A 764 31.48 -22.98 8.34
CA GLN A 764 31.86 -24.31 7.84
C GLN A 764 31.26 -25.41 8.73
N ARG A 765 31.20 -26.67 8.27
CA ARG A 765 30.56 -27.73 9.06
C ARG A 765 31.48 -28.15 10.20
N ALA A 766 30.90 -28.69 11.26
CA ALA A 766 31.66 -29.25 12.37
C ALA A 766 32.65 -30.34 11.92
N SER A 767 32.32 -31.10 10.87
CA SER A 767 33.21 -32.11 10.30
C SER A 767 34.53 -31.54 9.80
N GLU A 768 34.56 -30.30 9.31
CA GLU A 768 35.81 -29.64 8.89
C GLU A 768 36.53 -29.02 10.08
N TRP A 769 35.82 -28.23 10.90
CA TRP A 769 36.41 -27.56 12.07
C TRP A 769 37.06 -28.56 13.05
N LEU A 770 36.46 -29.73 13.22
CA LEU A 770 36.92 -30.77 14.15
C LEU A 770 37.82 -31.81 13.49
N ASN A 771 38.04 -31.78 12.16
CA ASN A 771 38.89 -32.76 11.48
C ASN A 771 40.37 -32.66 11.91
N PRO A 772 40.99 -33.74 12.40
CA PRO A 772 42.42 -33.76 12.67
C PRO A 772 43.29 -33.53 11.42
N ALA A 773 42.86 -34.00 10.25
CA ALA A 773 43.61 -33.87 9.00
C ALA A 773 43.71 -32.40 8.51
N PHE A 774 42.73 -31.57 8.85
CA PHE A 774 42.67 -30.16 8.46
C PHE A 774 43.05 -29.21 9.61
N ARG A 775 43.47 -29.74 10.77
CA ARG A 775 43.64 -28.99 12.03
C ARG A 775 44.42 -27.70 11.85
N ASN A 776 45.63 -27.78 11.26
CA ASN A 776 46.52 -26.63 11.14
C ASN A 776 45.90 -25.52 10.27
N ASP A 777 45.27 -25.92 9.17
CA ASP A 777 44.66 -25.01 8.21
C ASP A 777 43.38 -24.36 8.80
N MET A 778 42.55 -25.14 9.48
CA MET A 778 41.35 -24.62 10.14
C MET A 778 41.68 -23.74 11.36
N ILE A 779 42.76 -24.01 12.10
CA ILE A 779 43.26 -23.09 13.15
C ILE A 779 43.68 -21.75 12.54
N ALA A 780 44.40 -21.76 11.41
CA ALA A 780 44.79 -20.55 10.71
C ALA A 780 43.56 -19.77 10.20
N LEU A 781 42.57 -20.46 9.65
CA LEU A 781 41.29 -19.88 9.24
C LEU A 781 40.54 -19.26 10.43
N GLY A 782 40.43 -19.98 11.54
CA GLY A 782 39.81 -19.48 12.77
C GLY A 782 40.52 -18.25 13.36
N ALA A 783 41.84 -18.17 13.22
CA ALA A 783 42.62 -17.00 13.63
C ALA A 783 42.29 -15.74 12.81
N ALA A 784 42.06 -15.89 11.50
CA ALA A 784 41.70 -14.79 10.59
C ALA A 784 40.25 -14.28 10.77
N CYS A 785 39.38 -15.11 11.35
CA CYS A 785 37.98 -14.80 11.58
C CYS A 785 37.76 -13.97 12.85
N ASP A 786 36.82 -13.02 12.79
CA ASP A 786 36.17 -12.40 13.95
C ASP A 786 34.93 -13.20 14.37
N VAL A 787 34.31 -13.92 13.42
CA VAL A 787 33.16 -14.82 13.62
C VAL A 787 33.47 -16.20 13.05
N ILE A 788 33.45 -17.23 13.89
CA ILE A 788 33.64 -18.64 13.51
C ILE A 788 32.27 -19.31 13.54
N GLY A 789 31.62 -19.40 12.38
CA GLY A 789 30.34 -20.07 12.24
C GLY A 789 30.49 -21.57 12.02
N VAL A 790 29.66 -22.36 12.72
CA VAL A 790 29.71 -23.83 12.66
C VAL A 790 28.34 -24.41 12.31
N THR A 791 28.23 -25.05 11.15
CA THR A 791 27.03 -25.83 10.79
C THR A 791 27.05 -27.21 11.44
N LEU A 792 25.93 -27.62 12.02
CA LEU A 792 25.75 -28.95 12.61
C LEU A 792 24.73 -29.77 11.84
N SER A 793 25.18 -30.82 11.13
CA SER A 793 24.32 -31.77 10.40
C SER A 793 23.70 -32.84 11.31
N LEU A 794 23.13 -32.41 12.44
CA LEU A 794 22.75 -33.27 13.56
C LEU A 794 21.78 -34.40 13.21
N PHE A 795 20.85 -34.15 12.28
CA PHE A 795 19.83 -35.13 11.90
C PHE A 795 20.42 -36.44 11.39
N ASP A 796 21.54 -36.36 10.66
CA ASP A 796 22.19 -37.50 10.03
C ASP A 796 23.32 -38.11 10.86
N THR A 797 23.78 -37.41 11.90
CA THR A 797 24.97 -37.80 12.67
C THR A 797 24.72 -38.19 14.11
N ASP A 798 23.56 -37.83 14.68
CA ASP A 798 23.34 -37.92 16.13
C ASP A 798 21.93 -38.37 16.50
N ASN A 799 21.79 -39.04 17.64
CA ASN A 799 20.48 -39.28 18.24
C ASN A 799 20.00 -38.00 18.95
N LEU A 800 18.88 -37.44 18.51
CA LEU A 800 18.36 -36.14 18.95
C LEU A 800 17.24 -36.20 19.99
N THR A 801 17.22 -37.26 20.79
CA THR A 801 16.39 -37.37 22.00
C THR A 801 16.70 -36.28 23.04
N SER A 802 17.96 -35.81 23.11
CA SER A 802 18.40 -34.74 24.01
C SER A 802 19.23 -33.67 23.28
N PRO A 803 18.61 -32.78 22.48
CA PRO A 803 19.31 -31.84 21.61
C PRO A 803 20.28 -30.91 22.35
N ALA A 804 19.92 -30.41 23.53
CA ALA A 804 20.77 -29.55 24.34
C ALA A 804 22.09 -30.23 24.75
N THR A 805 22.05 -31.51 25.09
CA THR A 805 23.26 -32.30 25.42
C THR A 805 24.15 -32.47 24.19
N THR A 806 23.56 -32.70 23.02
CA THR A 806 24.29 -32.80 21.76
C THR A 806 24.96 -31.48 21.39
N LEU A 807 24.25 -30.35 21.52
CA LEU A 807 24.81 -29.01 21.33
C LEU A 807 25.95 -28.74 22.31
N GLN A 808 25.77 -29.06 23.59
CA GLN A 808 26.82 -28.89 24.60
C GLN A 808 28.08 -29.72 24.28
N ARG A 809 27.92 -30.95 23.78
CA ARG A 809 29.05 -31.80 23.38
C ARG A 809 29.87 -31.16 22.27
N TYR A 810 29.21 -30.71 21.19
CA TYR A 810 29.89 -30.01 20.10
C TYR A 810 30.53 -28.71 20.57
N TRP A 811 29.84 -27.95 21.41
CA TRP A 811 30.36 -26.72 21.99
C TRP A 811 31.66 -26.95 22.78
N THR A 812 31.68 -27.94 23.67
CA THR A 812 32.89 -28.32 24.42
C THR A 812 34.05 -28.71 23.49
N GLN A 813 33.79 -29.50 22.45
CA GLN A 813 34.83 -29.88 21.48
C GLN A 813 35.39 -28.69 20.70
N LEU A 814 34.52 -27.77 20.26
CA LEU A 814 34.93 -26.58 19.50
C LEU A 814 35.71 -25.60 20.37
N THR A 815 35.23 -25.31 21.58
CA THR A 815 35.88 -24.37 22.51
C THR A 815 37.23 -24.87 23.07
N ALA A 816 37.50 -26.18 22.98
CA ALA A 816 38.82 -26.73 23.29
C ALA A 816 39.89 -26.34 22.25
N ILE A 817 39.49 -25.91 21.04
CA ILE A 817 40.39 -25.61 19.92
C ILE A 817 40.30 -24.14 19.53
N TYR A 818 39.10 -23.55 19.53
CA TYR A 818 38.85 -22.20 19.03
C TYR A 818 38.32 -21.27 20.14
N PRO A 819 38.58 -19.95 20.04
CA PRO A 819 38.10 -19.01 21.04
C PRO A 819 36.57 -18.97 21.13
N ALA A 820 36.02 -19.26 22.30
CA ALA A 820 34.59 -19.27 22.55
C ALA A 820 33.90 -17.94 22.17
N SER A 821 34.59 -16.80 22.34
CA SER A 821 34.07 -15.47 22.00
C SER A 821 33.85 -15.23 20.50
N LYS A 822 34.46 -16.04 19.63
CA LYS A 822 34.29 -15.96 18.18
C LYS A 822 33.30 -17.00 17.64
N LEU A 823 33.07 -18.08 18.38
CA LEU A 823 32.27 -19.23 17.94
C LEU A 823 30.77 -18.91 17.93
N GLN A 824 30.09 -19.30 16.86
CA GLN A 824 28.63 -19.27 16.74
C GLN A 824 28.14 -20.57 16.10
N LEU A 825 27.14 -21.22 16.69
CA LEU A 825 26.51 -22.38 16.08
C LEU A 825 25.46 -21.87 15.08
N MET A 826 25.64 -22.22 13.82
CA MET A 826 24.77 -21.79 12.73
C MET A 826 24.08 -22.98 12.06
N ASP A 827 22.96 -22.71 11.40
CA ASP A 827 22.20 -23.70 10.63
C ASP A 827 21.82 -24.98 11.40
N VAL A 828 21.42 -24.82 12.65
CA VAL A 828 20.95 -25.95 13.47
C VAL A 828 19.45 -26.15 13.21
N GLY A 829 19.06 -27.33 12.72
CA GLY A 829 17.65 -27.61 12.42
C GLY A 829 17.30 -29.10 12.36
N PHE A 830 16.01 -29.38 12.21
CA PHE A 830 15.46 -30.73 12.10
C PHE A 830 14.36 -30.75 11.03
N PRO A 831 14.35 -31.75 10.11
CA PRO A 831 13.38 -31.78 9.02
C PRO A 831 11.97 -32.15 9.51
N THR A 832 10.96 -31.42 9.05
CA THR A 832 9.55 -31.67 9.39
C THR A 832 8.90 -32.78 8.56
N ALA A 833 9.57 -33.24 7.51
CA ALA A 833 9.10 -34.28 6.58
C ALA A 833 10.30 -34.86 5.79
N GLY A 834 10.05 -35.86 4.96
CA GLY A 834 11.07 -36.49 4.11
C GLY A 834 11.57 -37.82 4.66
N ALA A 835 12.74 -38.26 4.20
CA ALA A 835 13.33 -39.53 4.60
C ALA A 835 13.88 -39.48 6.04
N ASN A 836 13.80 -40.62 6.73
CA ASN A 836 14.43 -40.81 8.03
C ASN A 836 15.94 -41.01 7.86
N SER A 837 16.73 -40.59 8.84
CA SER A 837 18.14 -40.97 8.92
C SER A 837 18.31 -42.29 9.68
N GLY A 838 19.55 -42.79 9.76
CA GLY A 838 19.89 -43.92 10.63
C GLY A 838 19.72 -43.65 12.13
N PHE A 839 19.49 -42.38 12.52
CA PHE A 839 19.42 -41.95 13.92
C PHE A 839 18.07 -41.34 14.31
N ASN A 840 17.36 -40.71 13.36
CA ASN A 840 16.17 -39.91 13.65
C ASN A 840 15.07 -40.12 12.60
N THR A 841 13.82 -40.00 13.06
CA THR A 841 12.63 -39.98 12.21
C THR A 841 12.28 -38.54 11.85
N ALA A 842 12.16 -38.22 10.55
CA ALA A 842 11.72 -36.90 10.11
C ALA A 842 10.22 -36.71 10.39
N GLY A 843 9.81 -35.52 10.80
CA GLY A 843 8.41 -35.26 11.13
C GLY A 843 8.21 -33.96 11.89
N LEU A 844 7.03 -33.34 11.70
CA LEU A 844 6.68 -32.06 12.32
C LEU A 844 6.74 -32.13 13.85
N THR A 845 6.21 -33.20 14.45
CA THR A 845 6.24 -33.42 15.91
C THR A 845 7.68 -33.51 16.41
N GLN A 846 8.54 -34.25 15.71
CA GLN A 846 9.95 -34.40 16.06
C GLN A 846 10.71 -33.08 15.91
N ALA A 847 10.43 -32.32 14.86
CA ALA A 847 11.03 -31.02 14.63
C ALA A 847 10.59 -29.96 15.67
N GLN A 848 9.34 -30.00 16.11
CA GLN A 848 8.85 -29.19 17.23
C GLN A 848 9.52 -29.58 18.55
N ALA A 849 9.66 -30.88 18.83
CA ALA A 849 10.36 -31.37 20.02
C ALA A 849 11.85 -30.98 20.00
N PHE A 850 12.51 -31.09 18.85
CA PHE A 850 13.90 -30.64 18.66
C PHE A 850 14.03 -29.13 18.91
N TYR A 851 13.16 -28.31 18.31
CA TYR A 851 13.16 -26.86 18.50
C TYR A 851 12.91 -26.48 19.97
N ALA A 852 11.99 -27.16 20.67
CA ALA A 852 11.76 -26.94 22.09
C ALA A 852 12.96 -27.36 22.95
N GLY A 853 13.57 -28.51 22.64
CA GLY A 853 14.73 -29.06 23.35
C GLY A 853 16.02 -28.28 23.13
N THR A 854 16.17 -27.56 22.00
CA THR A 854 17.34 -26.68 21.77
C THR A 854 17.23 -25.38 22.57
N LYS A 855 16.02 -24.87 22.83
CA LYS A 855 15.81 -23.68 23.68
C LYS A 855 16.23 -23.85 25.14
N THR A 856 16.37 -25.09 25.62
CA THR A 856 16.82 -25.37 26.99
C THR A 856 18.34 -25.33 27.14
N TRP A 857 19.08 -25.25 26.02
CA TRP A 857 20.53 -25.10 26.06
C TRP A 857 20.91 -23.64 26.35
N THR A 858 21.70 -23.41 27.40
CA THR A 858 22.16 -22.09 27.81
C THR A 858 23.58 -21.84 27.30
N HIS A 859 23.77 -20.72 26.61
CA HIS A 859 25.06 -20.37 26.04
C HIS A 859 25.21 -18.84 25.91
N ALA A 860 26.46 -18.37 25.79
CA ALA A 860 26.79 -16.95 25.75
C ALA A 860 26.90 -16.37 24.32
N THR A 861 26.80 -17.22 23.30
CA THR A 861 27.04 -16.86 21.88
C THR A 861 25.78 -16.94 21.05
N PRO A 862 25.69 -16.37 19.85
CA PRO A 862 24.52 -16.54 19.01
C PRO A 862 24.28 -18.00 18.54
N LEU A 863 23.02 -18.42 18.50
CA LEU A 863 22.57 -19.71 17.93
C LEU A 863 21.61 -19.43 16.78
N TRP A 864 21.85 -20.03 15.61
CA TRP A 864 21.04 -19.78 14.40
C TRP A 864 20.33 -21.03 13.92
N TYR A 865 19.05 -20.87 13.58
CA TYR A 865 18.28 -21.94 12.96
C TYR A 865 18.70 -22.07 11.49
N SER A 866 18.48 -23.26 10.90
CA SER A 866 18.72 -23.48 9.47
C SER A 866 17.70 -22.74 8.61
N ALA A 867 16.89 -23.39 7.79
CA ALA A 867 16.02 -22.68 6.86
C ALA A 867 14.76 -22.12 7.54
N PHE A 868 14.32 -20.92 7.13
CA PHE A 868 13.00 -20.41 7.53
C PHE A 868 11.87 -21.00 6.68
N TYR A 869 12.08 -21.09 5.37
CA TYR A 869 11.15 -21.67 4.40
C TYR A 869 11.67 -23.01 3.89
N ASP A 870 10.75 -23.91 3.55
CA ASP A 870 11.08 -25.08 2.75
C ASP A 870 11.46 -24.70 1.33
N ASN A 871 12.47 -25.37 0.79
CA ASN A 871 12.81 -25.23 -0.61
C ASN A 871 11.74 -25.90 -1.50
N LYS A 872 11.67 -25.49 -2.77
CA LYS A 872 10.81 -26.17 -3.75
C LYS A 872 11.28 -27.59 -4.02
N ALA A 873 10.38 -28.40 -4.58
CA ALA A 873 10.74 -29.72 -5.09
C ALA A 873 11.68 -29.56 -6.28
N THR A 874 12.91 -30.07 -6.18
CA THR A 874 13.72 -30.42 -7.35
C THR A 874 13.71 -31.94 -7.51
N ALA A 875 14.03 -32.45 -8.71
CA ALA A 875 13.79 -33.83 -9.13
C ALA A 875 14.56 -34.93 -8.36
N THR A 876 15.21 -34.62 -7.24
CA THR A 876 15.97 -35.58 -6.42
C THR A 876 15.54 -35.50 -4.97
N THR A 877 15.44 -36.66 -4.32
CA THR A 877 15.06 -36.87 -2.92
C THR A 877 16.01 -36.16 -1.97
N ASP A 878 15.73 -34.90 -1.65
CA ASP A 878 16.57 -34.11 -0.74
C ASP A 878 15.85 -33.88 0.59
N THR A 879 16.36 -34.50 1.65
CA THR A 879 15.91 -34.29 3.04
C THR A 879 16.09 -32.83 3.47
N LYS A 880 17.00 -32.07 2.86
CA LYS A 880 17.23 -30.64 3.12
C LYS A 880 16.06 -29.74 2.72
N ARG A 881 15.07 -30.27 1.99
CA ARG A 881 13.90 -29.52 1.57
C ARG A 881 13.00 -29.08 2.72
N PHE A 882 12.90 -29.89 3.78
CA PHE A 882 11.81 -29.79 4.76
C PHE A 882 12.22 -29.18 6.11
N TYR A 883 13.30 -28.40 6.15
CA TYR A 883 13.81 -27.82 7.40
C TYR A 883 13.10 -26.53 7.82
N GLY A 884 12.31 -25.93 6.93
CA GLY A 884 11.61 -24.67 7.18
C GLY A 884 10.57 -24.75 8.30
N PHE A 885 10.31 -23.63 8.94
CA PHE A 885 9.10 -23.45 9.75
C PHE A 885 7.86 -23.24 8.88
N PHE A 886 8.08 -22.69 7.68
CA PHE A 886 7.07 -22.42 6.68
C PHE A 886 7.29 -23.34 5.47
N ASN A 887 6.21 -23.69 4.79
CA ASN A 887 6.32 -24.34 3.49
C ASN A 887 6.76 -23.34 2.40
N ALA A 888 7.00 -23.83 1.19
CA ALA A 888 7.45 -22.99 0.09
C ALA A 888 6.44 -21.89 -0.32
N GLN A 889 5.15 -22.08 0.00
CA GLN A 889 4.04 -21.15 -0.28
C GLN A 889 3.78 -20.18 0.88
N ARG A 890 4.75 -19.99 1.80
CA ARG A 890 4.66 -19.07 2.94
C ARG A 890 3.53 -19.42 3.93
N GLN A 891 3.09 -20.68 3.98
CA GLN A 891 2.15 -21.14 4.98
C GLN A 891 2.89 -21.73 6.19
N PRO A 892 2.49 -21.40 7.43
CA PRO A 892 3.10 -21.98 8.61
C PRO A 892 2.80 -23.47 8.68
N LYS A 893 3.79 -24.30 9.03
CA LYS A 893 3.57 -25.75 9.16
C LYS A 893 2.84 -26.15 10.43
N ALA A 894 2.91 -25.31 11.47
CA ALA A 894 2.14 -25.45 12.69
C ALA A 894 1.91 -24.09 13.35
N ALA A 895 0.84 -23.99 14.14
CA ALA A 895 0.62 -22.85 15.00
C ALA A 895 1.79 -22.71 16.00
N ASN A 896 2.27 -21.48 16.21
CA ASN A 896 3.36 -21.17 17.13
C ASN A 896 4.68 -21.93 16.88
N TYR A 897 4.95 -22.30 15.62
CA TYR A 897 6.20 -22.95 15.18
C TYR A 897 6.87 -22.13 14.05
N PRO A 898 7.84 -21.24 14.38
CA PRO A 898 8.29 -20.90 15.71
C PRO A 898 7.28 -19.93 16.36
N THR A 899 7.32 -19.86 17.69
CA THR A 899 6.46 -18.96 18.46
C THR A 899 6.73 -17.52 18.03
N PRO A 900 5.69 -16.72 17.72
CA PRO A 900 5.87 -15.29 17.44
C PRO A 900 6.56 -14.58 18.62
N VAL A 901 7.27 -13.49 18.34
CA VAL A 901 7.83 -12.65 19.40
C VAL A 901 6.68 -11.92 20.08
N THR A 902 6.31 -12.32 21.31
CA THR A 902 5.38 -11.56 22.15
C THR A 902 6.09 -10.32 22.67
N GLY A 903 5.61 -9.13 22.32
CA GLY A 903 6.29 -7.87 22.59
C GLY A 903 6.50 -7.58 24.08
N THR A 904 7.76 -7.46 24.48
CA THR A 904 8.22 -6.52 25.50
C THR A 904 9.42 -5.79 24.91
N GLY A 905 9.33 -4.46 24.81
CA GLY A 905 10.37 -3.61 24.24
C GLY A 905 9.79 -2.36 23.61
#